data_AF-A0A6N6PJE8-F1
#
_entry.id   AF-A0A6N6PJE8-F1
#
_cell.length_a   1.000
_cell.length_b   1.000
_cell.length_c   1.000
_cell.angle_alpha   90.00
_cell.angle_beta   90.00
_cell.angle_gamma   90.00
#
_symmetry.space_group_name_H-M   'P 1'
#
loop_
_entity.id
_entity.type
_entity.pdbx_description
1 polymer ?
#
loop_
_entity_poly.entity_id
_entity_poly.type
_entity_poly.pdbx_seq_one_letter_code
_entity_poly.pdbx_strand_id
1 'polypeptide(L)'
;MKLQALAFFLLAALLPLAAPRTAQAADVSFDYFYDALLPHGEWIEVTDYGFCWRPTEVDRAWTPYSDGYWAFTDAGWTWVGYEEFAGIVYHYGRWMNLVDVGWCWVPDYEWGPAWVSWRKSDDYVGWAPLPPRAYWQPEIGISTWVDTTYDIGPAFYSFCRVRDFGAPVLRPVIVDRSRNVVIIRSTVNITNITYNSYGAVPVVYNGGLSYTVISQRCERPIPTLKLVRRTQFDRADFRDGAGRFSPNARTVGNQLLVNAPLVAAPVRREFLQAKVKKTFAANKVDSGWAGVKDGKERTELRQRFQRETKGLTPSTAPARAVLAADLQVVPVQGDAQAVLPGFAGKGPRGKGDRPQPGGAATAMPPPAHPAVPGPGEPPLTEPRAVVRGDRENGRGKSAEATPPPVISVRPSRPVSPPASNLPAAPATPPVATVAAPTRPAEPRTADQPKPDKERPPQEPPRKPVVVVPPAAPGVGDVAVEPAPKPKADPPAGGSRPPSETRRPTVGEGQPAVGDPAVAQAQAAAEATRAARVQAATERQKLEADRQRAARTDAEKLHQEQKRLEQQQEAEARAAAARAKIAAEQAAVAARERADLEKQNKELEMRRAAQSDAEKLRAEQERAARKLNAESEAAAQRQKQAAEAAALAAEKQKSEAKEHHRAAQKEREKLEAAQELLAREQEAATLQNQRAAQRQAEAAKQADLERQQAEAQALERLKQQQEQILEQRRLMQSEQQKAAQEAAQQQAAARAREQQAEQQAEQHRAAQEVAKHQAAEQRRQLQIEQQRAAQEAAKQQAAEQRRQQQIEQQKAAQENARQQAEAQRAAQQQAAQAAQQQAAQEQRRGDRDKDKGR
;
A
#
# COMPACT_ATOMS: atom_id res chain seq x y z
N MET A 1 62.31 -5.47 29.05
CA MET A 1 61.21 -4.48 28.96
C MET A 1 59.90 -5.23 28.66
N LYS A 2 59.13 -5.63 29.67
CA LYS A 2 57.87 -6.42 29.53
C LYS A 2 56.73 -5.83 30.38
N LEU A 3 56.51 -4.51 30.37
CA LEU A 3 55.63 -3.88 31.37
C LEU A 3 55.02 -2.50 30.97
N GLN A 4 54.73 -2.26 29.69
CA GLN A 4 54.03 -1.03 29.25
C GLN A 4 52.88 -1.22 28.25
N ALA A 5 52.80 -2.34 27.52
CA ALA A 5 51.75 -2.54 26.51
C ALA A 5 50.35 -2.90 27.07
N LEU A 6 50.27 -3.42 28.31
CA LEU A 6 49.00 -3.93 28.87
C LEU A 6 48.08 -2.84 29.46
N ALA A 7 48.61 -1.64 29.74
CA ALA A 7 47.86 -0.58 30.42
C ALA A 7 46.81 0.10 29.52
N PHE A 8 47.05 0.16 28.20
CA PHE A 8 46.17 0.86 27.26
C PHE A 8 44.96 0.05 26.77
N PHE A 9 44.94 -1.27 26.97
CA PHE A 9 43.80 -2.12 26.61
C PHE A 9 42.81 -2.37 27.77
N LEU A 10 43.15 -1.94 28.99
CA LEU A 10 42.33 -2.12 30.20
C LEU A 10 41.58 -0.85 30.66
N LEU A 11 41.71 0.27 29.93
CA LEU A 11 41.00 1.53 30.21
C LEU A 11 40.06 1.97 29.06
N ALA A 12 39.61 1.03 28.22
CA ALA A 12 38.61 1.24 27.17
C ALA A 12 37.33 0.41 27.35
N ALA A 13 37.28 -0.48 28.37
CA ALA A 13 36.20 -1.43 28.61
C ALA A 13 35.14 -0.94 29.61
N LEU A 14 35.00 0.38 29.79
CA LEU A 14 34.09 0.99 30.77
C LEU A 14 33.29 2.19 30.23
N LEU A 15 33.19 2.29 28.90
CA LEU A 15 32.07 2.98 28.26
C LEU A 15 30.96 1.95 28.01
N PRO A 16 29.73 2.15 28.52
CA PRO A 16 28.63 1.29 28.12
C PRO A 16 28.34 1.55 26.64
N LEU A 17 28.46 0.50 25.80
CA LEU A 17 27.72 0.48 24.55
C LEU A 17 26.22 0.31 24.87
N ALA A 18 25.63 1.40 25.33
CA ALA A 18 24.25 1.68 25.04
C ALA A 18 24.13 1.73 23.51
N ALA A 19 23.82 0.58 22.92
CA ALA A 19 23.45 0.53 21.51
C ALA A 19 22.38 1.60 21.29
N PRO A 20 22.46 2.41 20.21
CA PRO A 20 21.39 3.32 19.89
C PRO A 20 20.15 2.50 19.51
N ARG A 21 19.35 2.18 20.52
CA ARG A 21 17.91 2.24 20.37
C ARG A 21 17.66 3.65 19.86
N THR A 22 17.44 3.78 18.56
CA THR A 22 16.50 4.75 18.02
C THR A 22 15.10 4.36 18.52
N ALA A 23 14.90 4.45 19.83
CA ALA A 23 13.69 5.06 20.35
C ALA A 23 13.67 6.42 19.65
N GLN A 24 12.87 6.50 18.60
CA GLN A 24 12.80 7.67 17.74
C GLN A 24 12.17 8.74 18.62
N ALA A 25 13.03 9.61 19.17
CA ALA A 25 12.64 10.57 20.19
C ALA A 25 11.51 11.41 19.62
N ALA A 26 10.40 11.51 20.34
CA ALA A 26 9.24 12.22 19.83
C ALA A 26 9.64 13.67 19.51
N ASP A 27 9.50 14.03 18.24
CA ASP A 27 9.84 15.36 17.73
C ASP A 27 9.05 16.47 18.45
N VAL A 28 7.90 16.12 19.07
CA VAL A 28 6.99 17.06 19.76
C VAL A 28 6.39 16.47 21.04
N SER A 29 6.30 17.29 22.10
CA SER A 29 5.38 17.04 23.22
C SER A 29 3.94 17.27 22.76
N PHE A 30 3.01 16.42 23.18
CA PHE A 30 1.58 16.58 22.88
C PHE A 30 1.01 17.94 23.36
N ASP A 31 1.66 18.62 24.32
CA ASP A 31 1.35 20.01 24.73
C ASP A 31 1.13 20.97 23.54
N TYR A 32 1.84 20.75 22.44
CA TYR A 32 1.71 21.50 21.19
C TYR A 32 0.34 21.34 20.52
N PHE A 33 -0.25 20.13 20.50
CA PHE A 33 -1.61 19.93 20.00
C PHE A 33 -2.65 20.59 20.91
N TYR A 34 -2.40 20.67 22.24
CA TYR A 34 -3.26 21.43 23.15
C TYR A 34 -3.27 22.93 22.83
N ASP A 35 -2.11 23.51 22.49
CA ASP A 35 -2.01 24.92 22.10
C ASP A 35 -2.59 25.18 20.70
N ALA A 36 -2.30 24.30 19.73
CA ALA A 36 -2.76 24.43 18.34
C ALA A 36 -4.29 24.32 18.20
N LEU A 37 -4.95 23.50 19.01
CA LEU A 37 -6.41 23.30 18.98
C LEU A 37 -7.17 24.28 19.89
N LEU A 38 -6.49 25.04 20.75
CA LEU A 38 -7.13 26.00 21.67
C LEU A 38 -7.96 27.09 20.98
N PRO A 39 -7.58 27.67 19.81
CA PRO A 39 -8.35 28.75 19.19
C PRO A 39 -9.68 28.32 18.58
N HIS A 40 -9.79 27.05 18.13
CA HIS A 40 -10.89 26.59 17.26
C HIS A 40 -11.96 25.76 17.98
N GLY A 41 -11.79 25.55 19.30
CA GLY A 41 -12.60 24.63 20.06
C GLY A 41 -12.37 24.71 21.56
N GLU A 42 -12.71 23.64 22.26
CA GLU A 42 -12.52 23.55 23.70
C GLU A 42 -12.17 22.15 24.18
N TRP A 43 -11.26 22.13 25.14
CA TRP A 43 -10.88 20.93 25.86
C TRP A 43 -11.89 20.65 26.97
N ILE A 44 -12.33 19.41 27.01
CA ILE A 44 -13.27 18.84 27.97
C ILE A 44 -12.65 17.57 28.55
N GLU A 45 -13.10 17.16 29.73
CA GLU A 45 -12.81 15.82 30.24
C GLU A 45 -14.03 14.93 30.04
N VAL A 46 -13.81 13.67 29.70
CA VAL A 46 -14.86 12.66 29.60
C VAL A 46 -14.42 11.47 30.43
N THR A 47 -15.27 10.99 31.34
CA THR A 47 -14.99 9.79 32.14
C THR A 47 -14.62 8.64 31.20
N ASP A 48 -13.72 7.76 31.63
CA ASP A 48 -13.17 6.62 30.88
C ASP A 48 -12.37 6.93 29.59
N TYR A 49 -12.50 8.13 29.01
CA TYR A 49 -11.77 8.56 27.80
C TYR A 49 -10.74 9.68 28.04
N GLY A 50 -10.80 10.39 29.17
CA GLY A 50 -9.86 11.44 29.56
C GLY A 50 -10.08 12.76 28.82
N PHE A 51 -8.99 13.44 28.49
CA PHE A 51 -9.01 14.77 27.86
C PHE A 51 -9.39 14.66 26.39
N CYS A 52 -10.51 15.27 26.03
CA CYS A 52 -11.07 15.28 24.69
C CYS A 52 -11.20 16.73 24.21
N TRP A 53 -11.16 16.95 22.90
CA TRP A 53 -11.38 18.28 22.31
C TRP A 53 -12.66 18.27 21.47
N ARG A 54 -13.43 19.36 21.47
CA ARG A 54 -14.54 19.55 20.54
C ARG A 54 -14.42 20.89 19.81
N PRO A 55 -14.71 20.96 18.51
CA PRO A 55 -14.75 22.23 17.78
C PRO A 55 -15.90 23.11 18.30
N THR A 56 -15.69 24.43 18.31
CA THR A 56 -16.74 25.41 18.65
C THR A 56 -17.15 26.28 17.48
N GLU A 57 -16.34 26.34 16.42
CA GLU A 57 -16.55 27.18 15.23
C GLU A 57 -17.19 26.40 14.07
N VAL A 58 -18.09 25.45 14.38
CA VAL A 58 -18.79 24.61 13.40
C VAL A 58 -20.31 24.65 13.60
N ASP A 59 -21.07 24.53 12.52
CA ASP A 59 -22.53 24.47 12.56
C ASP A 59 -23.06 23.08 12.96
N ARG A 60 -24.38 23.01 13.20
CA ARG A 60 -25.07 21.81 13.70
C ARG A 60 -25.11 20.63 12.72
N ALA A 61 -24.82 20.83 11.43
CA ALA A 61 -24.79 19.76 10.43
C ALA A 61 -23.37 19.25 10.16
N TRP A 62 -22.33 19.92 10.69
CA TRP A 62 -20.95 19.48 10.58
C TRP A 62 -20.73 18.14 11.30
N THR A 63 -19.89 17.31 10.69
CA THR A 63 -19.37 16.07 11.28
C THR A 63 -17.91 15.89 10.90
N PRO A 64 -17.14 15.06 11.64
CA PRO A 64 -15.80 14.65 11.22
C PRO A 64 -15.80 14.12 9.78
N TYR A 65 -14.76 14.44 9.03
CA TYR A 65 -14.60 14.07 7.61
C TYR A 65 -15.79 14.51 6.74
N SER A 66 -16.23 15.78 6.86
CA SER A 66 -17.30 16.34 6.00
C SER A 66 -16.87 17.52 5.13
N ASP A 67 -16.02 18.42 5.62
CA ASP A 67 -15.57 19.61 4.87
C ASP A 67 -14.15 19.42 4.31
N GLY A 68 -14.07 18.87 3.10
CA GLY A 68 -12.81 18.44 2.50
C GLY A 68 -13.02 17.54 1.29
N TYR A 69 -11.95 16.85 0.88
CA TYR A 69 -11.97 15.84 -0.19
C TYR A 69 -11.06 14.65 0.14
N TRP A 70 -11.27 13.54 -0.59
CA TRP A 70 -10.43 12.36 -0.53
C TRP A 70 -9.34 12.42 -1.60
N ALA A 71 -8.07 12.33 -1.20
CA ALA A 71 -6.93 12.10 -2.09
C ALA A 71 -6.46 10.65 -1.98
N PHE A 72 -5.91 10.09 -3.07
CA PHE A 72 -5.32 8.75 -3.03
C PHE A 72 -3.79 8.84 -3.07
N THR A 73 -3.13 8.25 -2.09
CA THR A 73 -1.67 8.34 -1.93
C THR A 73 -1.05 6.96 -1.72
N ASP A 74 0.26 6.89 -1.49
CA ASP A 74 0.94 5.67 -1.04
C ASP A 74 0.65 5.30 0.43
N ALA A 75 -0.14 6.10 1.14
CA ALA A 75 -0.86 5.71 2.35
C ALA A 75 -2.36 5.40 2.08
N GLY A 76 -2.77 5.29 0.81
CA GLY A 76 -4.15 5.05 0.41
C GLY A 76 -5.02 6.30 0.55
N TRP A 77 -6.27 6.12 0.96
CA TRP A 77 -7.25 7.21 1.08
C TRP A 77 -6.89 8.16 2.22
N THR A 78 -6.34 9.30 1.83
CA THR A 78 -5.92 10.37 2.73
C THR A 78 -6.97 11.47 2.71
N TRP A 79 -7.45 11.86 3.88
CA TRP A 79 -8.40 12.97 3.98
C TRP A 79 -7.67 14.31 3.87
N VAL A 80 -8.19 15.23 3.06
CA VAL A 80 -7.73 16.61 2.97
C VAL A 80 -8.88 17.52 3.42
N GLY A 81 -8.89 17.86 4.71
CA GLY A 81 -9.88 18.73 5.32
C GLY A 81 -9.58 20.23 5.12
N TYR A 82 -10.63 21.05 5.13
CA TYR A 82 -10.54 22.50 4.99
C TYR A 82 -10.61 23.26 6.32
N GLU A 83 -10.99 22.60 7.42
CA GLU A 83 -11.02 23.21 8.75
C GLU A 83 -9.59 23.39 9.28
N GLU A 84 -9.25 24.51 9.92
CA GLU A 84 -7.86 24.83 10.36
C GLU A 84 -7.25 23.82 11.36
N PHE A 85 -8.09 22.98 11.98
CA PHE A 85 -7.68 21.88 12.87
C PHE A 85 -7.43 20.53 12.16
N ALA A 86 -7.81 20.40 10.89
CA ALA A 86 -7.90 19.13 10.15
C ALA A 86 -6.59 18.32 10.18
N GLY A 87 -5.44 18.99 9.99
CA GLY A 87 -4.11 18.39 9.99
C GLY A 87 -3.70 17.69 11.29
N ILE A 88 -4.43 17.92 12.40
CA ILE A 88 -4.24 17.22 13.67
C ILE A 88 -5.36 16.18 13.85
N VAL A 89 -6.62 16.62 13.92
CA VAL A 89 -7.71 15.80 14.47
C VAL A 89 -8.25 14.69 13.54
N TYR A 90 -7.89 14.73 12.25
CA TYR A 90 -8.20 13.66 11.30
C TYR A 90 -7.08 12.61 11.17
N HIS A 91 -5.92 12.87 11.78
CA HIS A 91 -4.72 12.05 11.63
C HIS A 91 -4.21 11.44 12.96
N TYR A 92 -4.38 12.14 14.09
CA TYR A 92 -3.85 11.76 15.41
C TYR A 92 -4.94 11.44 16.45
N GLY A 93 -5.96 10.67 16.08
CA GLY A 93 -7.00 10.34 17.05
C GLY A 93 -8.21 9.61 16.51
N ARG A 94 -9.27 9.62 17.32
CA ARG A 94 -10.57 9.00 17.06
C ARG A 94 -11.69 9.96 17.44
N TRP A 95 -12.91 9.68 17.02
CA TRP A 95 -14.06 10.54 17.29
C TRP A 95 -15.22 9.78 17.93
N MET A 96 -15.81 10.38 18.95
CA MET A 96 -17.07 9.95 19.55
C MET A 96 -18.11 11.06 19.43
N ASN A 97 -19.39 10.70 19.43
CA ASN A 97 -20.46 11.68 19.59
C ASN A 97 -21.01 11.57 21.02
N LEU A 98 -21.05 12.69 21.74
CA LEU A 98 -21.64 12.77 23.07
C LEU A 98 -23.05 13.37 22.99
N VAL A 99 -24.03 12.67 23.56
CA VAL A 99 -25.42 13.12 23.67
C VAL A 99 -25.47 14.49 24.37
N ASP A 100 -26.22 15.42 23.78
CA ASP A 100 -26.34 16.84 24.14
C ASP A 100 -25.08 17.72 23.95
N VAL A 101 -23.95 17.16 23.51
CA VAL A 101 -22.64 17.86 23.43
C VAL A 101 -22.05 17.87 22.01
N GLY A 102 -22.35 16.84 21.20
CA GLY A 102 -21.88 16.70 19.82
C GLY A 102 -20.57 15.92 19.68
N TRP A 103 -19.91 16.08 18.53
CA TRP A 103 -18.68 15.38 18.19
C TRP A 103 -17.49 15.85 19.03
N CYS A 104 -16.80 14.89 19.64
CA CYS A 104 -15.61 15.10 20.45
C CYS A 104 -14.48 14.18 19.93
N TRP A 105 -13.30 14.75 19.76
CA TRP A 105 -12.07 14.07 19.37
C TRP A 105 -11.34 13.56 20.62
N VAL A 106 -10.88 12.31 20.55
CA VAL A 106 -10.01 11.68 21.54
C VAL A 106 -8.61 11.54 20.93
N PRO A 107 -7.57 12.12 21.57
CA PRO A 107 -6.16 11.94 21.20
C PRO A 107 -5.71 10.49 20.96
N ASP A 108 -4.83 10.32 19.98
CA ASP A 108 -3.98 9.14 19.74
C ASP A 108 -2.60 9.64 19.25
N TYR A 109 -1.59 8.77 19.22
CA TYR A 109 -0.20 9.15 18.91
C TYR A 109 0.26 8.68 17.53
N GLU A 110 -0.38 7.66 16.96
CA GLU A 110 -0.07 7.16 15.61
C GLU A 110 -0.69 8.06 14.54
N TRP A 111 0.13 8.52 13.59
CA TRP A 111 -0.35 9.23 12.41
C TRP A 111 -1.03 8.26 11.44
N GLY A 112 -2.30 8.54 11.09
CA GLY A 112 -3.02 7.85 10.03
C GLY A 112 -3.45 8.79 8.90
N PRO A 113 -3.52 8.33 7.64
CA PRO A 113 -4.00 9.12 6.50
C PRO A 113 -5.50 9.49 6.62
N ALA A 114 -6.28 8.62 7.26
CA ALA A 114 -7.56 8.90 7.92
C ALA A 114 -7.95 7.68 8.77
N TRP A 115 -8.77 7.90 9.81
CA TRP A 115 -9.29 6.85 10.70
C TRP A 115 -10.80 6.68 10.51
N VAL A 116 -11.20 5.90 9.50
CA VAL A 116 -12.61 5.70 9.09
C VAL A 116 -12.97 4.22 8.86
N SER A 117 -14.23 3.86 9.14
CA SER A 117 -14.87 2.65 8.61
C SER A 117 -15.48 2.94 7.24
N TRP A 118 -15.26 2.07 6.25
CA TRP A 118 -15.72 2.25 4.87
C TRP A 118 -16.87 1.31 4.50
N ARG A 119 -17.87 1.85 3.81
CA ARG A 119 -18.95 1.08 3.17
C ARG A 119 -19.14 1.50 1.71
N LYS A 120 -19.49 0.55 0.84
CA LYS A 120 -19.87 0.85 -0.57
C LYS A 120 -21.08 0.06 -1.03
N SER A 121 -21.80 0.61 -2.00
CA SER A 121 -22.71 -0.05 -2.92
C SER A 121 -22.33 0.37 -4.35
N ASP A 122 -23.15 0.04 -5.34
CA ASP A 122 -22.96 0.60 -6.69
C ASP A 122 -23.41 2.06 -6.81
N ASP A 123 -24.35 2.52 -5.98
CA ASP A 123 -24.85 3.90 -6.03
C ASP A 123 -24.10 4.85 -5.09
N TYR A 124 -23.64 4.36 -3.93
CA TYR A 124 -23.12 5.20 -2.84
C TYR A 124 -21.78 4.68 -2.28
N VAL A 125 -20.89 5.62 -1.98
CA VAL A 125 -19.73 5.42 -1.10
C VAL A 125 -20.06 6.08 0.23
N GLY A 126 -19.65 5.47 1.35
CA GLY A 126 -19.74 6.12 2.65
C GLY A 126 -18.61 5.76 3.59
N TRP A 127 -18.39 6.67 4.53
CA TRP A 127 -17.37 6.58 5.57
C TRP A 127 -17.95 7.05 6.91
N ALA A 128 -17.56 6.38 7.99
CA ALA A 128 -17.86 6.79 9.36
C ALA A 128 -16.55 6.97 10.13
N PRO A 129 -16.38 8.01 10.97
CA PRO A 129 -15.19 8.14 11.80
C PRO A 129 -15.09 6.97 12.78
N LEU A 130 -13.87 6.49 13.02
CA LEU A 130 -13.65 5.39 13.98
C LEU A 130 -13.78 5.88 15.43
N PRO A 131 -14.48 5.12 16.31
CA PRO A 131 -14.64 5.46 17.71
C PRO A 131 -13.35 5.24 18.51
N PRO A 132 -13.18 5.84 19.71
CA PRO A 132 -11.95 5.73 20.49
C PRO A 132 -11.55 4.29 20.87
N ARG A 133 -12.52 3.38 20.94
CA ARG A 133 -12.31 1.94 21.18
C ARG A 133 -11.56 1.24 20.03
N ALA A 134 -11.48 1.85 18.84
CA ALA A 134 -10.78 1.35 17.66
C ALA A 134 -9.29 1.74 17.68
N TYR A 135 -8.59 1.31 18.72
CA TYR A 135 -7.15 1.49 18.88
C TYR A 135 -6.38 0.82 17.73
N TRP A 136 -5.26 1.42 17.33
CA TRP A 136 -4.39 0.85 16.32
C TRP A 136 -3.55 -0.30 16.90
N GLN A 137 -3.44 -1.41 16.16
CA GLN A 137 -2.62 -2.56 16.51
C GLN A 137 -1.92 -3.08 15.24
N PRO A 138 -0.59 -2.93 15.11
CA PRO A 138 0.16 -3.25 13.88
C PRO A 138 -0.09 -4.65 13.31
N GLU A 139 -0.18 -5.66 14.17
CA GLU A 139 -0.32 -7.07 13.80
C GLU A 139 -1.75 -7.46 13.36
N ILE A 140 -2.74 -6.58 13.62
CA ILE A 140 -4.16 -6.84 13.36
C ILE A 140 -4.73 -5.87 12.30
N GLY A 141 -4.34 -4.59 12.34
CA GLY A 141 -4.99 -3.54 11.55
C GLY A 141 -6.47 -3.35 11.90
N ILE A 142 -7.24 -2.80 10.96
CA ILE A 142 -8.70 -2.60 11.11
C ILE A 142 -9.38 -3.08 9.82
N SER A 143 -10.29 -4.05 9.94
CA SER A 143 -10.89 -4.78 8.81
C SER A 143 -12.43 -4.78 8.88
N THR A 144 -13.11 -5.54 8.01
CA THR A 144 -14.58 -5.48 7.81
C THR A 144 -15.45 -5.90 9.01
N TRP A 145 -14.85 -6.39 10.09
CA TRP A 145 -15.52 -6.62 11.39
C TRP A 145 -15.80 -5.32 12.18
N VAL A 146 -15.17 -4.21 11.81
CA VAL A 146 -15.14 -2.94 12.57
C VAL A 146 -16.52 -2.39 12.97
N ASP A 147 -17.52 -2.46 12.08
CA ASP A 147 -18.90 -1.99 12.36
C ASP A 147 -19.54 -2.81 13.48
N THR A 148 -19.35 -4.14 13.46
CA THR A 148 -19.92 -5.08 14.43
C THR A 148 -19.16 -5.05 15.75
N THR A 149 -17.82 -4.97 15.72
CA THR A 149 -16.96 -4.93 16.93
C THR A 149 -17.07 -3.62 17.70
N TYR A 150 -17.22 -2.49 17.00
CA TYR A 150 -17.31 -1.17 17.64
C TYR A 150 -18.71 -0.53 17.61
N ASP A 151 -19.72 -1.29 17.19
CA ASP A 151 -21.14 -0.92 17.20
C ASP A 151 -21.50 0.30 16.32
N ILE A 152 -20.79 0.53 15.21
CA ILE A 152 -20.88 1.76 14.41
C ILE A 152 -22.23 1.84 13.69
N GLY A 153 -23.14 2.65 14.22
CA GLY A 153 -24.52 2.76 13.78
C GLY A 153 -24.77 3.72 12.61
N PRO A 154 -25.96 3.64 11.98
CA PRO A 154 -26.28 4.38 10.76
C PRO A 154 -26.07 5.89 10.79
N ALA A 155 -26.29 6.56 11.93
CA ALA A 155 -26.21 8.02 12.00
C ALA A 155 -24.79 8.57 11.81
N PHE A 156 -23.75 7.76 12.05
CA PHE A 156 -22.35 8.20 11.97
C PHE A 156 -21.82 8.26 10.53
N TYR A 157 -22.39 7.48 9.62
CA TYR A 157 -21.95 7.45 8.21
C TYR A 157 -22.26 8.75 7.45
N SER A 158 -21.23 9.33 6.85
CA SER A 158 -21.36 10.23 5.70
C SER A 158 -21.50 9.35 4.45
N PHE A 159 -22.49 9.60 3.60
CA PHE A 159 -22.62 8.96 2.28
C PHE A 159 -22.66 10.02 1.18
N CYS A 160 -22.00 9.78 0.04
CA CYS A 160 -22.24 10.51 -1.21
C CYS A 160 -22.56 9.50 -2.33
N ARG A 161 -23.08 9.96 -3.47
CA ARG A 161 -23.17 9.07 -4.65
C ARG A 161 -21.75 8.75 -5.15
N VAL A 162 -21.55 7.55 -5.68
CA VAL A 162 -20.28 7.12 -6.31
C VAL A 162 -19.74 8.17 -7.29
N ARG A 163 -20.62 8.72 -8.12
CA ARG A 163 -20.26 9.71 -9.14
C ARG A 163 -19.76 11.04 -8.56
N ASP A 164 -20.23 11.42 -7.36
CA ASP A 164 -19.91 12.70 -6.73
C ASP A 164 -18.65 12.62 -5.86
N PHE A 165 -18.07 11.43 -5.66
CA PHE A 165 -16.96 11.18 -4.72
C PHE A 165 -15.64 11.89 -5.10
N GLY A 166 -15.46 12.26 -6.37
CA GLY A 166 -14.37 13.12 -6.84
C GLY A 166 -14.61 14.64 -6.70
N ALA A 167 -15.63 15.07 -5.96
CA ALA A 167 -15.88 16.50 -5.74
C ALA A 167 -14.74 17.15 -4.92
N PRO A 168 -14.28 18.36 -5.28
CA PRO A 168 -13.21 19.06 -4.54
C PRO A 168 -13.68 19.52 -3.15
N VAL A 169 -14.99 19.62 -2.93
CA VAL A 169 -15.59 19.78 -1.60
C VAL A 169 -16.71 18.74 -1.52
N LEU A 170 -16.59 17.76 -0.63
CA LEU A 170 -17.59 16.70 -0.48
C LEU A 170 -18.85 17.17 0.27
N ARG A 171 -18.72 18.20 1.11
CA ARG A 171 -19.80 18.68 1.97
C ARG A 171 -21.16 18.92 1.28
N PRO A 172 -21.23 19.54 0.07
CA PRO A 172 -22.50 19.77 -0.63
C PRO A 172 -23.07 18.53 -1.34
N VAL A 173 -22.31 17.44 -1.44
CA VAL A 173 -22.71 16.18 -2.09
C VAL A 173 -22.86 15.01 -1.12
N ILE A 174 -22.64 15.24 0.18
CA ILE A 174 -23.07 14.32 1.24
C ILE A 174 -24.60 14.32 1.30
N VAL A 175 -25.17 13.11 1.27
CA VAL A 175 -26.61 12.85 1.32
C VAL A 175 -27.11 13.04 2.75
N ASP A 176 -28.34 13.55 2.88
CA ASP A 176 -29.00 13.73 4.17
C ASP A 176 -29.03 12.44 5.01
N ARG A 177 -28.61 12.54 6.27
CA ARG A 177 -28.38 11.40 7.17
C ARG A 177 -29.66 10.62 7.51
N SER A 178 -30.86 11.18 7.30
CA SER A 178 -32.12 10.41 7.43
C SER A 178 -32.18 9.24 6.44
N ARG A 179 -31.50 9.33 5.30
CA ARG A 179 -31.44 8.27 4.29
C ARG A 179 -30.44 7.16 4.62
N ASN A 180 -29.59 7.31 5.65
CA ASN A 180 -28.53 6.36 5.97
C ASN A 180 -29.06 4.94 6.25
N VAL A 181 -30.23 4.81 6.88
CA VAL A 181 -30.91 3.52 7.11
C VAL A 181 -31.20 2.79 5.80
N VAL A 182 -31.68 3.53 4.79
CA VAL A 182 -32.02 2.98 3.47
C VAL A 182 -30.76 2.68 2.66
N ILE A 183 -29.78 3.58 2.67
CA ILE A 183 -28.50 3.40 1.94
C ILE A 183 -27.70 2.24 2.54
N ILE A 184 -27.69 2.08 3.87
CA ILE A 184 -26.97 0.97 4.51
C ILE A 184 -27.50 -0.40 4.06
N ARG A 185 -28.82 -0.55 3.85
CA ARG A 185 -29.44 -1.79 3.34
C ARG A 185 -28.92 -2.23 1.96
N SER A 186 -28.33 -1.35 1.13
CA SER A 186 -27.69 -1.70 -0.14
C SER A 186 -26.16 -1.70 -0.12
N THR A 187 -25.51 -1.20 0.95
CA THR A 187 -24.04 -1.16 1.06
C THR A 187 -23.48 -2.34 1.86
N VAL A 188 -22.21 -2.67 1.66
CA VAL A 188 -21.41 -3.62 2.46
C VAL A 188 -20.17 -2.94 3.04
N ASN A 189 -19.70 -3.38 4.21
CA ASN A 189 -18.42 -2.92 4.75
C ASN A 189 -17.23 -3.41 3.91
N ILE A 190 -16.27 -2.52 3.68
CA ILE A 190 -15.05 -2.73 2.88
C ILE A 190 -13.79 -2.18 3.57
N THR A 191 -13.83 -1.92 4.88
CA THR A 191 -12.72 -1.32 5.64
C THR A 191 -11.46 -2.19 5.57
N ASN A 192 -10.31 -1.57 5.32
CA ASN A 192 -9.01 -2.23 5.35
C ASN A 192 -7.88 -1.24 5.65
N ILE A 193 -7.65 -0.97 6.93
CA ILE A 193 -6.51 -0.18 7.41
C ILE A 193 -5.39 -1.14 7.87
N THR A 194 -4.22 -1.05 7.24
CA THR A 194 -3.07 -1.96 7.44
C THR A 194 -1.76 -1.15 7.42
N TYR A 195 -0.58 -1.78 7.41
CA TYR A 195 0.68 -1.09 7.08
C TYR A 195 1.04 -1.26 5.60
N ASN A 196 1.48 -0.18 4.95
CA ASN A 196 2.23 -0.27 3.70
C ASN A 196 3.71 -0.55 4.02
N SER A 197 4.21 -1.69 3.52
CA SER A 197 5.60 -2.15 3.67
C SER A 197 6.48 -1.92 2.43
N TYR A 198 5.95 -1.30 1.36
CA TYR A 198 6.72 -0.95 0.15
C TYR A 198 7.57 0.32 0.31
N GLY A 199 7.37 1.09 1.39
CA GLY A 199 8.19 2.26 1.73
C GLY A 199 9.38 1.91 2.63
N ALA A 200 10.41 2.77 2.64
CA ALA A 200 11.58 2.61 3.52
C ALA A 200 11.25 2.76 5.02
N VAL A 201 10.10 3.34 5.34
CA VAL A 201 9.50 3.38 6.69
C VAL A 201 8.05 2.93 6.55
N PRO A 202 7.56 1.97 7.36
CA PRO A 202 6.16 1.57 7.36
C PRO A 202 5.23 2.76 7.64
N VAL A 203 4.14 2.86 6.90
CA VAL A 203 3.10 3.89 7.10
C VAL A 203 1.72 3.24 7.16
N VAL A 204 0.86 3.74 8.04
CA VAL A 204 -0.55 3.33 8.12
C VAL A 204 -1.19 3.60 6.75
N TYR A 205 -1.82 2.58 6.19
CA TYR A 205 -2.45 2.58 4.87
C TYR A 205 -3.95 2.41 5.01
N ASN A 206 -4.72 3.44 4.65
CA ASN A 206 -6.19 3.41 4.64
C ASN A 206 -6.69 2.95 3.26
N GLY A 207 -6.91 1.64 3.11
CA GLY A 207 -7.35 1.03 1.86
C GLY A 207 -8.87 0.89 1.74
N GLY A 208 -9.31 -0.30 1.33
CA GLY A 208 -10.72 -0.69 1.29
C GLY A 208 -11.42 -0.35 -0.03
N LEU A 209 -11.58 0.94 -0.34
CA LEU A 209 -12.15 1.36 -1.61
C LEU A 209 -11.07 1.25 -2.72
N SER A 210 -11.38 0.59 -3.83
CA SER A 210 -10.43 0.45 -4.94
C SER A 210 -10.42 1.71 -5.79
N TYR A 211 -9.27 2.40 -5.86
CA TYR A 211 -9.09 3.61 -6.67
C TYR A 211 -9.48 3.37 -8.14
N THR A 212 -8.98 2.30 -8.75
CA THR A 212 -9.22 1.98 -10.17
C THR A 212 -10.71 1.79 -10.49
N VAL A 213 -11.49 1.23 -9.56
CA VAL A 213 -12.93 1.02 -9.74
C VAL A 213 -13.74 2.30 -9.48
N ILE A 214 -13.34 3.13 -8.51
CA ILE A 214 -14.12 4.34 -8.17
C ILE A 214 -13.82 5.51 -9.14
N SER A 215 -12.55 5.71 -9.53
CA SER A 215 -12.13 6.78 -10.45
C SER A 215 -12.81 6.70 -11.82
N GLN A 216 -13.01 5.49 -12.35
CA GLN A 216 -13.77 5.23 -13.59
C GLN A 216 -15.25 5.63 -13.51
N ARG A 217 -15.79 5.85 -12.31
CA ARG A 217 -17.22 6.08 -12.05
C ARG A 217 -17.51 7.47 -11.48
N CYS A 218 -16.49 8.30 -11.24
CA CYS A 218 -16.64 9.68 -10.77
C CYS A 218 -16.82 10.67 -11.93
N GLU A 219 -17.68 11.67 -11.77
CA GLU A 219 -17.85 12.79 -12.71
C GLU A 219 -16.67 13.78 -12.68
N ARG A 220 -15.78 13.64 -11.69
CA ARG A 220 -14.55 14.43 -11.52
C ARG A 220 -13.36 13.52 -11.21
N PRO A 221 -12.15 13.82 -11.73
CA PRO A 221 -10.93 13.10 -11.36
C PRO A 221 -10.66 13.18 -9.86
N ILE A 222 -10.27 12.04 -9.28
CA ILE A 222 -9.73 11.95 -7.93
C ILE A 222 -8.21 12.19 -8.02
N PRO A 223 -7.61 13.02 -7.17
CA PRO A 223 -6.18 13.29 -7.24
C PRO A 223 -5.36 12.11 -6.68
N THR A 224 -4.44 11.58 -7.49
CA THR A 224 -3.38 10.67 -7.03
C THR A 224 -2.11 11.46 -6.72
N LEU A 225 -1.63 11.39 -5.48
CA LEU A 225 -0.55 12.23 -4.97
C LEU A 225 0.51 11.42 -4.24
N LYS A 226 1.78 11.76 -4.39
CA LYS A 226 2.85 11.20 -3.56
C LYS A 226 2.76 11.79 -2.15
N LEU A 227 2.61 10.95 -1.12
CA LEU A 227 2.62 11.45 0.26
C LEU A 227 4.04 11.86 0.66
N VAL A 228 4.18 13.07 1.21
CA VAL A 228 5.45 13.58 1.75
C VAL A 228 5.24 13.98 3.20
N ARG A 229 5.61 13.08 4.11
CA ARG A 229 5.50 13.26 5.57
C ARG A 229 6.68 14.07 6.11
N ARG A 230 6.39 15.21 6.73
CA ARG A 230 7.35 15.96 7.54
C ARG A 230 7.25 15.48 8.99
N THR A 231 8.22 14.67 9.43
CA THR A 231 8.28 14.16 10.81
C THR A 231 9.04 15.11 11.73
N GLN A 232 10.15 15.65 11.25
CA GLN A 232 10.93 16.66 11.98
C GLN A 232 10.08 17.90 12.26
N PHE A 233 10.23 18.44 13.47
CA PHE A 233 9.41 19.54 13.95
C PHE A 233 10.14 20.89 13.86
N ASP A 234 9.82 21.67 12.83
CA ASP A 234 9.97 23.13 12.90
C ASP A 234 8.58 23.78 13.06
N ARG A 235 8.46 24.72 13.99
CA ARG A 235 7.26 25.56 14.18
C ARG A 235 7.05 26.54 13.01
N ALA A 236 8.01 26.65 12.09
CA ALA A 236 7.88 27.32 10.79
C ALA A 236 7.16 26.45 9.73
N ASP A 237 7.33 25.12 9.73
CA ASP A 237 6.69 24.22 8.75
C ASP A 237 5.16 24.14 8.89
N PHE A 238 4.65 24.53 10.05
CA PHE A 238 3.22 24.68 10.34
C PHE A 238 2.72 26.11 10.09
N ARG A 239 3.31 26.84 9.13
CA ARG A 239 2.84 28.18 8.74
C ARG A 239 2.27 28.22 7.32
N ASP A 240 1.21 28.99 7.12
CA ASP A 240 0.64 29.27 5.80
C ASP A 240 1.43 30.35 5.04
N GLY A 241 1.02 30.68 3.81
CA GLY A 241 1.64 31.73 3.00
C GLY A 241 1.50 33.16 3.57
N ALA A 242 0.72 33.34 4.64
CA ALA A 242 0.62 34.59 5.40
C ALA A 242 1.34 34.50 6.77
N GLY A 243 2.14 33.45 7.01
CA GLY A 243 2.90 33.23 8.23
C GLY A 243 2.07 32.78 9.45
N ARG A 244 0.76 32.54 9.29
CA ARG A 244 -0.17 32.10 10.34
C ARG A 244 -0.07 30.60 10.57
N PHE A 245 -0.44 30.13 11.76
CA PHE A 245 -0.46 28.71 12.05
C PHE A 245 -1.42 27.94 11.14
N SER A 246 -0.98 26.82 10.57
CA SER A 246 -1.75 25.97 9.67
C SER A 246 -1.12 24.57 9.63
N PRO A 247 -1.72 23.56 10.30
CA PRO A 247 -1.24 22.17 10.31
C PRO A 247 -1.69 21.38 9.08
N ASN A 248 -2.59 21.95 8.27
CA ASN A 248 -3.31 21.24 7.21
C ASN A 248 -2.41 20.81 6.05
N ALA A 249 -2.76 19.66 5.48
CA ALA A 249 -2.10 19.09 4.31
C ALA A 249 -2.16 20.04 3.10
N ARG A 250 -1.10 20.03 2.26
CA ARG A 250 -1.00 20.91 1.08
C ARG A 250 -0.57 20.14 -0.15
N THR A 251 -1.34 20.30 -1.22
CA THR A 251 -0.96 19.79 -2.55
C THR A 251 0.05 20.75 -3.19
N VAL A 252 1.23 20.24 -3.56
CA VAL A 252 2.28 21.00 -4.26
C VAL A 252 2.85 20.12 -5.36
N GLY A 253 2.71 20.55 -6.61
CA GLY A 253 2.95 19.69 -7.77
C GLY A 253 2.11 18.41 -7.69
N ASN A 254 2.73 17.23 -7.82
CA ASN A 254 2.08 15.93 -7.62
C ASN A 254 2.14 15.41 -6.17
N GLN A 255 2.60 16.22 -5.21
CA GLN A 255 2.83 15.81 -3.82
C GLN A 255 1.66 16.22 -2.92
N LEU A 256 1.39 15.43 -1.89
CA LEU A 256 0.63 15.83 -0.71
C LEU A 256 1.60 15.98 0.47
N LEU A 257 1.97 17.21 0.78
CA LEU A 257 2.77 17.55 1.95
C LEU A 257 1.88 17.44 3.19
N VAL A 258 2.28 16.61 4.16
CA VAL A 258 1.60 16.47 5.45
C VAL A 258 2.58 16.68 6.59
N ASN A 259 2.19 17.47 7.59
CA ASN A 259 2.93 17.57 8.83
C ASN A 259 2.54 16.37 9.71
N ALA A 260 3.48 15.46 9.91
CA ALA A 260 3.24 14.14 10.51
C ALA A 260 4.33 13.76 11.54
N PRO A 261 4.57 14.59 12.57
CA PRO A 261 5.58 14.35 13.61
C PRO A 261 5.35 13.09 14.44
N LEU A 262 6.39 12.64 15.13
CA LEU A 262 6.26 11.64 16.19
C LEU A 262 5.91 12.33 17.51
N VAL A 263 4.84 11.88 18.15
CA VAL A 263 4.23 12.55 19.32
C VAL A 263 4.32 11.64 20.54
N ALA A 264 4.92 12.13 21.62
CA ALA A 264 4.93 11.42 22.90
C ALA A 264 3.67 11.72 23.72
N ALA A 265 3.31 10.80 24.62
CA ALA A 265 2.32 11.07 25.66
C ALA A 265 2.69 12.32 26.48
N PRO A 266 1.72 13.19 26.84
CA PRO A 266 2.00 14.43 27.56
C PRO A 266 2.61 14.15 28.95
N VAL A 267 3.71 14.83 29.26
CA VAL A 267 4.54 14.58 30.45
C VAL A 267 3.90 15.12 31.75
N ARG A 268 2.92 16.04 31.64
CA ARG A 268 2.27 16.70 32.79
C ARG A 268 0.75 16.69 32.62
N ARG A 269 0.04 15.95 33.48
CA ARG A 269 -1.44 15.84 33.44
C ARG A 269 -2.12 17.11 33.97
N GLU A 270 -1.43 17.84 34.83
CA GLU A 270 -1.88 19.03 35.56
C GLU A 270 -2.09 20.21 34.61
N PHE A 271 -1.21 20.34 33.60
CA PHE A 271 -1.34 21.31 32.51
C PHE A 271 -2.61 21.10 31.68
N LEU A 272 -3.07 19.86 31.57
CA LEU A 272 -4.26 19.49 30.79
C LEU A 272 -5.53 19.78 31.59
N GLN A 273 -5.53 19.45 32.89
CA GLN A 273 -6.63 19.78 33.81
C GLN A 273 -6.89 21.29 33.85
N ALA A 274 -5.84 22.12 33.85
CA ALA A 274 -5.96 23.58 33.80
C ALA A 274 -6.63 24.12 32.51
N LYS A 275 -6.74 23.31 31.44
CA LYS A 275 -7.40 23.66 30.18
C LYS A 275 -8.81 23.07 30.03
N VAL A 276 -9.25 22.17 30.92
CA VAL A 276 -10.59 21.57 30.87
C VAL A 276 -11.64 22.60 31.26
N LYS A 277 -12.61 22.85 30.36
CA LYS A 277 -13.75 23.72 30.68
C LYS A 277 -14.89 23.00 31.39
N LYS A 278 -15.10 21.71 31.11
CA LYS A 278 -16.23 20.87 31.59
C LYS A 278 -15.86 19.40 31.61
N THR A 279 -16.41 18.64 32.56
CA THR A 279 -16.30 17.17 32.63
C THR A 279 -17.66 16.52 32.31
N PHE A 280 -17.66 15.41 31.56
CA PHE A 280 -18.85 14.66 31.14
C PHE A 280 -18.72 13.16 31.44
N ALA A 281 -19.83 12.46 31.65
CA ALA A 281 -19.84 11.02 31.93
C ALA A 281 -19.75 10.17 30.65
N ALA A 282 -19.04 9.03 30.73
CA ALA A 282 -18.81 8.10 29.61
C ALA A 282 -20.11 7.53 29.00
N ASN A 283 -21.14 7.35 29.83
CA ASN A 283 -22.45 6.84 29.43
C ASN A 283 -23.23 7.76 28.47
N LYS A 284 -22.69 8.96 28.15
CA LYS A 284 -23.22 9.85 27.11
C LYS A 284 -22.69 9.56 25.70
N VAL A 285 -21.80 8.60 25.49
CA VAL A 285 -21.33 8.24 24.14
C VAL A 285 -22.45 7.55 23.35
N ASP A 286 -22.93 8.17 22.27
CA ASP A 286 -23.78 7.53 21.28
C ASP A 286 -22.94 6.56 20.42
N SER A 287 -23.55 5.47 19.96
CA SER A 287 -22.98 4.56 18.96
C SER A 287 -23.61 4.73 17.56
N GLY A 288 -24.40 5.78 17.34
CA GLY A 288 -24.97 6.14 16.04
C GLY A 288 -26.31 5.46 15.73
N TRP A 289 -26.97 4.87 16.73
CA TRP A 289 -28.24 4.15 16.57
C TRP A 289 -29.47 4.97 17.00
N ALA A 290 -29.29 6.13 17.62
CA ALA A 290 -30.38 7.01 18.05
C ALA A 290 -31.32 7.44 16.90
N GLY A 291 -30.81 7.54 15.67
CA GLY A 291 -31.62 7.84 14.47
C GLY A 291 -32.57 6.71 14.05
N VAL A 292 -32.31 5.45 14.45
CA VAL A 292 -33.14 4.30 14.11
C VAL A 292 -34.24 4.12 15.16
N LYS A 293 -35.39 4.76 14.93
CA LYS A 293 -36.49 4.84 15.91
C LYS A 293 -37.19 3.49 16.15
N ASP A 294 -37.33 2.66 15.14
CA ASP A 294 -37.91 1.32 15.29
C ASP A 294 -36.88 0.32 15.84
N GLY A 295 -37.24 -0.36 16.94
CA GLY A 295 -36.42 -1.41 17.54
C GLY A 295 -36.30 -2.66 16.67
N LYS A 296 -37.30 -2.98 15.84
CA LYS A 296 -37.24 -4.11 14.91
C LYS A 296 -36.25 -3.82 13.78
N GLU A 297 -36.39 -2.70 13.08
CA GLU A 297 -35.41 -2.23 12.09
C GLU A 297 -33.98 -2.14 12.66
N ARG A 298 -33.81 -1.61 13.87
CA ARG A 298 -32.51 -1.58 14.57
C ARG A 298 -31.91 -2.98 14.76
N THR A 299 -32.74 -3.97 15.09
CA THR A 299 -32.33 -5.36 15.26
C THR A 299 -31.99 -6.03 13.93
N GLU A 300 -32.81 -5.83 12.89
CA GLU A 300 -32.58 -6.33 11.53
C GLU A 300 -31.26 -5.83 10.93
N LEU A 301 -30.95 -4.53 11.14
CA LEU A 301 -29.68 -3.93 10.71
C LEU A 301 -28.47 -4.52 11.46
N ARG A 302 -28.55 -4.69 12.78
CA ARG A 302 -27.48 -5.32 13.58
C ARG A 302 -27.21 -6.76 13.14
N GLN A 303 -28.26 -7.54 12.90
CA GLN A 303 -28.13 -8.88 12.34
C GLN A 303 -27.55 -8.87 10.90
N ARG A 304 -27.86 -7.85 10.09
CA ARG A 304 -27.27 -7.69 8.75
C ARG A 304 -25.76 -7.46 8.83
N PHE A 305 -25.29 -6.59 9.74
CA PHE A 305 -23.87 -6.38 9.98
C PHE A 305 -23.16 -7.67 10.43
N GLN A 306 -23.75 -8.41 11.37
CA GLN A 306 -23.22 -9.71 11.80
C GLN A 306 -23.10 -10.72 10.62
N ARG A 307 -24.08 -10.74 9.70
CA ARG A 307 -24.03 -11.58 8.48
C ARG A 307 -22.98 -11.11 7.48
N GLU A 308 -22.81 -9.80 7.29
CA GLU A 308 -21.73 -9.23 6.44
C GLU A 308 -20.34 -9.54 7.00
N THR A 309 -20.16 -9.41 8.31
CA THR A 309 -18.94 -9.75 9.03
C THR A 309 -18.64 -11.26 8.98
N LYS A 310 -19.63 -12.13 8.67
CA LYS A 310 -19.47 -13.60 8.57
C LYS A 310 -18.85 -14.26 9.82
N GLY A 311 -19.05 -13.66 11.00
CA GLY A 311 -18.42 -14.11 12.25
C GLY A 311 -16.92 -13.81 12.37
N LEU A 312 -16.33 -13.05 11.45
CA LEU A 312 -14.93 -12.61 11.54
C LEU A 312 -14.73 -11.64 12.71
N THR A 313 -13.52 -11.67 13.27
CA THR A 313 -13.10 -10.92 14.46
C THR A 313 -11.70 -10.33 14.24
N PRO A 314 -11.24 -9.38 15.08
CA PRO A 314 -9.85 -8.93 15.10
C PRO A 314 -8.84 -10.09 15.11
N SER A 315 -9.12 -11.15 15.87
CA SER A 315 -8.25 -12.33 15.99
C SER A 315 -8.33 -13.33 14.84
N THR A 316 -9.37 -13.29 13.99
CA THR A 316 -9.58 -14.28 12.91
C THR A 316 -9.48 -13.69 11.50
N ALA A 317 -9.57 -12.37 11.36
CA ALA A 317 -9.34 -11.67 10.10
C ALA A 317 -8.63 -10.32 10.35
N PRO A 318 -7.29 -10.32 10.46
CA PRO A 318 -6.52 -9.09 10.37
C PRO A 318 -6.75 -8.40 9.01
N ALA A 319 -6.41 -7.11 8.91
CA ALA A 319 -6.52 -6.36 7.67
C ALA A 319 -5.58 -6.93 6.59
N ARG A 320 -6.08 -7.03 5.35
CA ARG A 320 -5.31 -7.47 4.18
C ARG A 320 -4.11 -6.54 3.98
N ALA A 321 -2.91 -7.11 3.89
CA ALA A 321 -1.70 -6.39 3.51
C ALA A 321 -1.85 -5.67 2.16
N VAL A 322 -1.16 -4.55 2.01
CA VAL A 322 -1.09 -3.80 0.75
C VAL A 322 -0.44 -4.67 -0.34
N LEU A 323 -0.99 -4.63 -1.55
CA LEU A 323 -0.38 -5.24 -2.73
C LEU A 323 0.23 -4.16 -3.61
N ALA A 324 1.31 -4.45 -4.34
CA ALA A 324 1.92 -3.50 -5.27
C ALA A 324 0.91 -2.95 -6.30
N ALA A 325 -0.08 -3.78 -6.71
CA ALA A 325 -1.18 -3.39 -7.58
C ALA A 325 -2.13 -2.33 -6.96
N ASP A 326 -2.27 -2.28 -5.63
CA ASP A 326 -3.04 -1.23 -4.96
C ASP A 326 -2.33 0.15 -5.09
N LEU A 327 -1.01 0.17 -5.34
CA LEU A 327 -0.16 1.37 -5.38
C LEU A 327 0.20 1.86 -6.80
N GLN A 328 -0.04 1.08 -7.85
CA GLN A 328 0.39 1.37 -9.24
C GLN A 328 -0.12 2.71 -9.81
N VAL A 329 -1.17 3.28 -9.21
CA VAL A 329 -1.81 4.54 -9.63
C VAL A 329 -1.22 5.79 -8.97
N VAL A 330 -0.32 5.62 -8.00
CA VAL A 330 0.32 6.70 -7.25
C VAL A 330 1.64 7.09 -7.91
N PRO A 331 2.00 8.38 -8.02
CA PRO A 331 3.31 8.79 -8.52
C PRO A 331 4.46 8.18 -7.70
N VAL A 332 5.40 7.50 -8.37
CA VAL A 332 6.54 6.82 -7.70
C VAL A 332 7.43 7.82 -6.96
N GLN A 333 7.68 8.97 -7.60
CA GLN A 333 8.46 10.09 -7.06
C GLN A 333 7.59 11.34 -6.95
N GLY A 334 7.89 12.15 -5.93
CA GLY A 334 7.27 13.45 -5.72
C GLY A 334 8.02 14.54 -6.50
N ASP A 335 7.29 15.34 -7.24
CA ASP A 335 7.76 16.54 -7.94
C ASP A 335 6.84 17.72 -7.60
N ALA A 336 7.44 18.80 -7.10
CA ALA A 336 6.75 20.02 -6.69
C ALA A 336 6.34 20.91 -7.88
N GLN A 337 6.88 20.69 -9.07
CA GLN A 337 6.58 21.44 -10.30
C GLN A 337 5.61 20.71 -11.24
N ALA A 338 5.29 19.44 -10.97
CA ALA A 338 4.41 18.63 -11.80
C ALA A 338 2.97 19.19 -11.88
N VAL A 339 2.49 19.46 -13.09
CA VAL A 339 1.14 19.99 -13.32
C VAL A 339 0.09 18.87 -13.21
N LEU A 340 -0.78 18.94 -12.20
CA LEU A 340 -1.90 18.01 -12.03
C LEU A 340 -3.03 18.26 -13.04
N PRO A 341 -3.44 17.26 -13.85
CA PRO A 341 -4.60 17.40 -14.73
C PRO A 341 -5.90 17.67 -13.95
N GLY A 342 -6.60 18.74 -14.29
CA GLY A 342 -7.94 19.05 -13.78
C GLY A 342 -8.05 19.59 -12.35
N PHE A 343 -6.98 19.55 -11.54
CA PHE A 343 -7.05 19.89 -10.10
C PHE A 343 -6.59 21.33 -9.77
N ALA A 344 -7.12 22.31 -10.51
CA ALA A 344 -6.81 23.74 -10.35
C ALA A 344 -7.49 24.38 -9.12
N GLY A 345 -7.14 23.92 -7.92
CA GLY A 345 -7.63 24.45 -6.65
C GLY A 345 -7.11 25.87 -6.37
N LYS A 346 -7.97 26.89 -6.51
CA LYS A 346 -7.64 28.24 -6.03
C LYS A 346 -7.63 28.25 -4.50
N GLY A 347 -6.44 28.47 -3.92
CA GLY A 347 -6.29 28.66 -2.48
C GLY A 347 -7.04 29.90 -1.95
N PRO A 348 -7.15 30.05 -0.61
CA PRO A 348 -7.91 31.14 0.00
C PRO A 348 -7.46 32.53 -0.49
N ARG A 349 -8.44 33.40 -0.77
CA ARG A 349 -8.18 34.74 -1.35
C ARG A 349 -7.47 35.65 -0.35
N GLY A 350 -6.15 35.78 -0.49
CA GLY A 350 -5.39 36.90 0.07
C GLY A 350 -5.94 38.23 -0.45
N LYS A 351 -6.37 39.12 0.45
CA LYS A 351 -7.06 40.38 0.10
C LYS A 351 -6.08 41.55 0.17
N GLY A 352 -5.27 41.72 -0.86
CA GLY A 352 -4.38 42.87 -0.95
C GLY A 352 -3.35 42.74 -2.06
N ASP A 353 -3.68 43.22 -3.25
CA ASP A 353 -2.75 44.06 -4.01
C ASP A 353 -3.51 44.95 -5.01
N ARG A 354 -3.02 46.18 -5.19
CA ARG A 354 -3.49 47.13 -6.21
C ARG A 354 -2.31 47.42 -7.16
N PRO A 355 -2.32 46.91 -8.39
CA PRO A 355 -1.65 47.59 -9.49
C PRO A 355 -2.47 48.85 -9.81
N GLN A 356 -1.86 50.04 -9.73
CA GLN A 356 -2.38 51.22 -10.43
C GLN A 356 -2.00 51.14 -11.93
N PRO A 357 -2.75 51.82 -12.82
CA PRO A 357 -2.76 51.46 -14.24
C PRO A 357 -1.56 51.99 -15.03
N GLY A 358 -1.09 51.18 -15.99
CA GLY A 358 -0.12 51.57 -17.01
C GLY A 358 0.02 50.48 -18.07
N GLY A 359 0.07 50.85 -19.35
CA GLY A 359 0.14 49.93 -20.49
C GLY A 359 -1.23 49.65 -21.13
N ALA A 360 -1.36 49.96 -22.41
CA ALA A 360 -2.60 49.75 -23.17
C ALA A 360 -2.72 48.29 -23.65
N ALA A 361 -3.95 47.75 -23.61
CA ALA A 361 -4.29 46.48 -24.22
C ALA A 361 -5.27 46.72 -25.38
N THR A 362 -4.87 46.33 -26.61
CA THR A 362 -5.68 46.49 -27.81
C THR A 362 -6.90 45.56 -27.79
N ALA A 363 -8.09 46.09 -28.10
CA ALA A 363 -9.33 45.33 -28.05
C ALA A 363 -9.61 44.56 -29.36
N MET A 364 -10.08 43.31 -29.23
CA MET A 364 -10.90 42.60 -30.24
C MET A 364 -11.95 41.71 -29.54
N PRO A 365 -13.06 41.35 -30.22
CA PRO A 365 -14.34 41.10 -29.55
C PRO A 365 -14.70 39.61 -29.33
N PRO A 366 -15.72 39.31 -28.50
CA PRO A 366 -16.31 37.97 -28.39
C PRO A 366 -17.18 37.62 -29.61
N PRO A 367 -17.38 36.33 -29.93
CA PRO A 367 -18.28 35.88 -30.98
C PRO A 367 -19.77 36.03 -30.59
N ALA A 368 -20.62 36.22 -31.59
CA ALA A 368 -22.05 36.45 -31.40
C ALA A 368 -22.91 35.18 -31.49
N HIS A 369 -24.06 35.21 -30.81
CA HIS A 369 -25.23 34.38 -31.12
C HIS A 369 -26.43 35.31 -31.43
N PRO A 370 -27.33 34.94 -32.37
CA PRO A 370 -28.42 35.81 -32.81
C PRO A 370 -29.59 35.88 -31.82
N ALA A 371 -30.37 36.96 -31.91
CA ALA A 371 -31.60 37.22 -31.15
C ALA A 371 -32.75 37.63 -32.12
N VAL A 372 -33.82 38.26 -31.58
CA VAL A 372 -35.02 38.87 -32.26
C VAL A 372 -36.27 37.97 -32.27
N PRO A 373 -37.49 38.46 -31.89
CA PRO A 373 -37.86 39.66 -31.12
C PRO A 373 -38.86 39.44 -29.93
N GLY A 374 -39.14 40.53 -29.19
CA GLY A 374 -40.34 40.69 -28.33
C GLY A 374 -41.57 41.21 -29.13
N PRO A 375 -42.55 41.93 -28.52
CA PRO A 375 -42.33 43.08 -27.61
C PRO A 375 -43.30 43.20 -26.39
N GLY A 376 -43.07 44.20 -25.52
CA GLY A 376 -44.03 44.62 -24.46
C GLY A 376 -43.41 45.42 -23.29
N GLU A 377 -43.46 46.75 -23.35
CA GLU A 377 -42.95 47.75 -22.36
C GLU A 377 -44.11 48.66 -21.88
N PRO A 378 -43.94 49.66 -20.96
CA PRO A 378 -43.13 49.79 -19.72
C PRO A 378 -44.09 50.28 -18.56
N PRO A 379 -43.84 51.26 -17.63
CA PRO A 379 -42.61 51.90 -17.10
C PRO A 379 -42.51 52.18 -15.55
N LEU A 380 -41.25 52.26 -15.04
CA LEU A 380 -40.72 53.17 -13.96
C LEU A 380 -41.30 53.06 -12.51
N THR A 381 -40.67 53.51 -11.40
CA THR A 381 -39.44 54.30 -11.12
C THR A 381 -38.79 53.93 -9.75
N GLU A 382 -37.60 54.46 -9.43
CA GLU A 382 -36.77 54.20 -8.21
C GLU A 382 -36.91 55.29 -7.08
N PRO A 383 -35.90 55.66 -6.22
CA PRO A 383 -35.39 54.97 -5.01
C PRO A 383 -35.21 55.85 -3.72
N ARG A 384 -34.93 55.23 -2.55
CA ARG A 384 -34.01 55.61 -1.42
C ARG A 384 -34.35 54.78 -0.15
N ALA A 385 -33.50 54.30 0.77
CA ALA A 385 -32.13 54.56 1.27
C ALA A 385 -32.08 55.29 2.65
N VAL A 386 -31.01 55.04 3.46
CA VAL A 386 -30.61 55.74 4.73
C VAL A 386 -31.45 55.35 5.99
N VAL A 387 -30.97 55.18 7.25
CA VAL A 387 -29.62 54.96 7.88
C VAL A 387 -29.75 54.23 9.25
N ARG A 388 -28.61 53.94 9.89
CA ARG A 388 -28.35 53.29 11.21
C ARG A 388 -29.02 53.93 12.45
N GLY A 389 -29.15 53.12 13.49
CA GLY A 389 -29.06 53.43 14.94
C GLY A 389 -29.16 52.09 15.72
N ASP A 390 -28.10 51.57 16.33
CA ASP A 390 -27.48 51.91 17.64
C ASP A 390 -28.25 51.39 18.88
N ARG A 391 -27.51 50.66 19.74
CA ARG A 391 -27.46 50.68 21.24
C ARG A 391 -28.74 50.83 22.10
N GLU A 392 -28.88 50.25 23.31
CA GLU A 392 -27.94 49.51 24.18
C GLU A 392 -28.62 48.58 25.23
N ASN A 393 -27.86 48.14 26.25
CA ASN A 393 -28.16 47.17 27.31
C ASN A 393 -29.31 47.48 28.30
N GLY A 394 -29.87 46.41 28.92
CA GLY A 394 -30.55 46.46 30.24
C GLY A 394 -31.73 45.46 30.33
N ARG A 395 -31.68 44.28 30.95
CA ARG A 395 -31.28 43.79 32.30
C ARG A 395 -32.43 43.80 33.33
N GLY A 396 -33.04 42.63 33.54
CA GLY A 396 -33.95 42.28 34.66
C GLY A 396 -35.45 42.36 34.32
N LYS A 397 -36.37 41.67 35.02
CA LYS A 397 -36.23 40.53 35.96
C LYS A 397 -37.63 39.91 36.17
N SER A 398 -37.71 38.57 36.25
CA SER A 398 -38.81 37.70 36.73
C SER A 398 -40.27 38.22 36.87
N ALA A 399 -41.21 37.58 36.14
CA ALA A 399 -42.58 37.30 36.60
C ALA A 399 -43.16 36.06 35.86
N GLU A 400 -44.11 35.39 36.48
CA GLU A 400 -44.65 34.05 36.14
C GLU A 400 -46.02 34.13 35.44
N ALA A 401 -46.26 33.34 34.38
CA ALA A 401 -47.59 33.25 33.75
C ALA A 401 -47.87 31.94 32.95
N THR A 402 -49.01 31.35 33.27
CA THR A 402 -49.76 30.19 32.73
C THR A 402 -49.84 30.02 31.19
N PRO A 403 -49.95 28.78 30.65
CA PRO A 403 -50.08 28.51 29.21
C PRO A 403 -51.51 28.60 28.61
N PRO A 404 -51.66 28.96 27.32
CA PRO A 404 -52.89 28.88 26.51
C PRO A 404 -52.95 27.57 25.67
N PRO A 405 -54.07 27.19 25.00
CA PRO A 405 -54.78 25.99 25.44
C PRO A 405 -54.93 24.86 24.40
N VAL A 406 -55.42 23.71 24.87
CA VAL A 406 -55.86 22.57 24.04
C VAL A 406 -57.22 22.85 23.41
N ILE A 407 -57.36 22.59 22.11
CA ILE A 407 -58.65 22.30 21.47
C ILE A 407 -58.64 20.84 21.00
N SER A 408 -59.74 20.15 21.28
CA SER A 408 -59.91 18.71 21.07
C SER A 408 -60.87 18.45 19.92
N VAL A 409 -60.55 17.49 19.05
CA VAL A 409 -61.51 16.83 18.16
C VAL A 409 -61.38 15.33 18.36
N ARG A 410 -62.50 14.68 18.68
CA ARG A 410 -62.60 13.23 18.97
C ARG A 410 -63.05 12.42 17.74
N PRO A 411 -62.90 11.08 17.74
CA PRO A 411 -62.71 10.30 16.51
C PRO A 411 -63.99 9.70 15.91
N SER A 412 -63.88 9.18 14.69
CA SER A 412 -64.79 8.18 14.12
C SER A 412 -64.00 7.00 13.54
N ARG A 413 -64.60 5.79 13.58
CA ARG A 413 -63.98 4.48 13.30
C ARG A 413 -65.12 3.45 13.13
N PRO A 414 -64.90 2.28 12.50
CA PRO A 414 -64.33 2.00 11.18
C PRO A 414 -65.42 1.49 10.20
N VAL A 415 -65.06 1.24 8.93
CA VAL A 415 -65.85 0.36 8.02
C VAL A 415 -64.89 -0.60 7.30
N SER A 416 -65.35 -1.82 7.02
CA SER A 416 -64.63 -2.91 6.35
C SER A 416 -65.59 -3.67 5.41
N PRO A 417 -65.12 -4.57 4.51
CA PRO A 417 -65.68 -4.68 3.15
C PRO A 417 -66.69 -5.82 2.92
N PRO A 418 -67.38 -5.82 1.76
CA PRO A 418 -67.88 -7.01 1.07
C PRO A 418 -66.96 -7.43 -0.11
N ALA A 419 -67.21 -8.58 -0.76
CA ALA A 419 -66.26 -9.24 -1.66
C ALA A 419 -66.88 -10.02 -2.85
N SER A 420 -65.98 -10.49 -3.74
CA SER A 420 -66.08 -11.69 -4.62
C SER A 420 -66.68 -11.61 -6.05
N ASN A 421 -65.82 -11.99 -7.02
CA ASN A 421 -66.02 -12.86 -8.19
C ASN A 421 -66.81 -12.45 -9.48
N LEU A 422 -66.04 -12.35 -10.59
CA LEU A 422 -66.25 -12.96 -11.94
C LEU A 422 -67.43 -12.43 -12.81
N PRO A 423 -67.45 -12.60 -14.18
CA PRO A 423 -66.84 -13.65 -15.02
C PRO A 423 -65.92 -13.16 -16.17
N ALA A 424 -65.82 -13.90 -17.29
CA ALA A 424 -64.79 -13.77 -18.34
C ALA A 424 -65.31 -13.84 -19.79
N ALA A 425 -64.50 -13.32 -20.73
CA ALA A 425 -64.41 -13.58 -22.20
C ALA A 425 -65.66 -13.47 -23.11
N PRO A 426 -65.51 -12.87 -24.31
CA PRO A 426 -65.28 -13.65 -25.56
C PRO A 426 -63.94 -13.28 -26.24
N ALA A 427 -63.21 -14.11 -26.99
CA ALA A 427 -63.46 -15.14 -28.01
C ALA A 427 -63.17 -14.65 -29.45
N THR A 428 -62.55 -15.52 -30.26
CA THR A 428 -61.88 -15.27 -31.56
C THR A 428 -62.82 -15.68 -32.74
N PRO A 429 -62.46 -16.05 -34.01
CA PRO A 429 -61.17 -16.34 -34.71
C PRO A 429 -61.12 -15.71 -36.14
N PRO A 430 -60.40 -16.23 -37.18
CA PRO A 430 -59.33 -17.24 -37.29
C PRO A 430 -58.06 -16.63 -37.97
N VAL A 431 -57.08 -17.24 -38.67
CA VAL A 431 -56.53 -18.60 -39.01
C VAL A 431 -55.07 -18.31 -39.49
N ALA A 432 -54.02 -19.13 -39.53
CA ALA A 432 -53.61 -20.53 -39.27
C ALA A 432 -52.05 -20.51 -39.10
N THR A 433 -51.25 -21.57 -38.88
CA THR A 433 -51.22 -22.83 -38.10
C THR A 433 -49.79 -23.42 -38.30
N VAL A 434 -49.35 -24.46 -37.55
CA VAL A 434 -48.01 -25.15 -37.66
C VAL A 434 -46.84 -24.34 -37.05
N ALA A 435 -45.90 -24.89 -36.25
CA ALA A 435 -45.83 -26.10 -35.42
C ALA A 435 -44.69 -25.94 -34.35
N ALA A 436 -44.21 -27.03 -33.74
CA ALA A 436 -43.15 -27.08 -32.72
C ALA A 436 -42.26 -28.33 -32.87
N PRO A 437 -41.18 -28.50 -32.06
CA PRO A 437 -41.30 -29.39 -30.89
C PRO A 437 -40.56 -28.89 -29.61
N THR A 438 -40.30 -29.79 -28.64
CA THR A 438 -40.40 -29.51 -27.19
C THR A 438 -39.17 -29.92 -26.33
N ARG A 439 -39.18 -29.60 -25.02
CA ARG A 439 -38.14 -29.85 -23.99
C ARG A 439 -38.60 -30.84 -22.87
N PRO A 440 -37.73 -31.72 -22.30
CA PRO A 440 -37.98 -32.52 -21.08
C PRO A 440 -37.27 -32.02 -19.78
N ALA A 441 -37.28 -32.81 -18.69
CA ALA A 441 -36.89 -32.42 -17.31
C ALA A 441 -36.06 -33.48 -16.52
N GLU A 442 -35.71 -33.16 -15.25
CA GLU A 442 -34.99 -34.00 -14.26
C GLU A 442 -35.81 -35.17 -13.68
N PRO A 443 -35.17 -36.15 -12.99
CA PRO A 443 -35.67 -36.58 -11.67
C PRO A 443 -34.58 -36.97 -10.62
N ARG A 444 -34.98 -37.61 -9.50
CA ARG A 444 -34.24 -37.74 -8.21
C ARG A 444 -33.69 -39.16 -7.86
N THR A 445 -32.92 -39.18 -6.76
CA THR A 445 -32.26 -40.26 -5.97
C THR A 445 -33.01 -41.57 -5.64
N ALA A 446 -32.29 -42.71 -5.54
CA ALA A 446 -32.13 -43.54 -4.32
C ALA A 446 -31.22 -44.81 -4.48
N ASP A 447 -30.68 -45.28 -3.34
CA ASP A 447 -30.16 -46.63 -2.96
C ASP A 447 -28.85 -47.28 -3.50
N GLN A 448 -28.34 -48.27 -2.73
CA GLN A 448 -27.05 -48.99 -2.91
C GLN A 448 -27.22 -50.44 -3.42
N PRO A 449 -26.15 -51.08 -3.95
CA PRO A 449 -25.47 -52.13 -3.16
C PRO A 449 -23.93 -52.28 -3.40
N LYS A 450 -23.34 -53.31 -2.75
CA LYS A 450 -21.94 -53.81 -2.83
C LYS A 450 -21.98 -55.36 -2.77
N PRO A 451 -20.89 -56.10 -3.04
CA PRO A 451 -19.88 -55.96 -4.10
C PRO A 451 -19.52 -57.32 -4.79
N ASP A 452 -18.97 -57.34 -6.01
CA ASP A 452 -17.71 -58.09 -6.33
C ASP A 452 -17.19 -57.86 -7.78
N LYS A 453 -16.04 -58.50 -8.12
CA LYS A 453 -15.27 -58.45 -9.38
C LYS A 453 -16.09 -58.61 -10.68
N GLU A 454 -15.71 -57.89 -11.75
CA GLU A 454 -14.84 -58.42 -12.83
C GLU A 454 -14.42 -57.37 -13.90
N ARG A 455 -13.27 -57.64 -14.55
CA ARG A 455 -12.65 -57.04 -15.77
C ARG A 455 -12.40 -55.50 -15.90
N PRO A 456 -11.17 -55.08 -16.31
CA PRO A 456 -10.83 -53.68 -16.62
C PRO A 456 -11.12 -53.29 -18.09
N PRO A 457 -11.15 -51.98 -18.42
CA PRO A 457 -11.43 -51.46 -19.77
C PRO A 457 -10.26 -51.57 -20.75
N GLN A 458 -10.55 -51.43 -22.05
CA GLN A 458 -9.55 -51.33 -23.13
C GLN A 458 -9.44 -49.88 -23.64
N GLU A 459 -8.22 -49.37 -23.78
CA GLU A 459 -7.90 -48.16 -24.55
C GLU A 459 -6.94 -48.48 -25.72
N PRO A 460 -6.99 -47.71 -26.83
CA PRO A 460 -6.14 -47.93 -28.00
C PRO A 460 -4.67 -47.47 -27.78
N PRO A 461 -3.71 -48.02 -28.54
CA PRO A 461 -2.32 -48.15 -28.07
C PRO A 461 -1.40 -46.96 -28.38
N ARG A 462 -0.41 -46.76 -27.50
CA ARG A 462 0.88 -46.12 -27.82
C ARG A 462 2.03 -47.08 -27.45
N LYS A 463 3.08 -47.13 -28.28
CA LYS A 463 4.31 -47.92 -28.07
C LYS A 463 5.53 -46.98 -28.01
N PRO A 464 6.72 -47.41 -27.57
CA PRO A 464 6.96 -47.71 -26.15
C PRO A 464 8.25 -47.03 -25.63
N VAL A 465 8.31 -46.76 -24.32
CA VAL A 465 9.58 -46.50 -23.62
C VAL A 465 9.78 -47.63 -22.61
N VAL A 466 10.95 -48.26 -22.62
CA VAL A 466 11.25 -49.43 -21.78
C VAL A 466 11.97 -48.98 -20.51
N VAL A 467 11.37 -49.26 -19.36
CA VAL A 467 12.03 -49.24 -18.04
C VAL A 467 11.51 -50.44 -17.23
N VAL A 468 12.42 -51.25 -16.70
CA VAL A 468 12.15 -52.43 -15.85
C VAL A 468 13.37 -52.63 -14.91
N PRO A 469 13.26 -53.36 -13.78
CA PRO A 469 13.07 -52.70 -12.48
C PRO A 469 14.13 -53.09 -11.41
N PRO A 470 14.08 -52.55 -10.18
CA PRO A 470 15.10 -52.78 -9.15
C PRO A 470 14.78 -53.91 -8.15
N ALA A 471 15.83 -54.47 -7.52
CA ALA A 471 15.75 -55.24 -6.27
C ALA A 471 17.08 -55.16 -5.48
N ALA A 472 17.00 -55.33 -4.16
CA ALA A 472 18.10 -55.48 -3.18
C ALA A 472 17.71 -56.66 -2.24
N PRO A 473 18.55 -57.21 -1.30
CA PRO A 473 19.75 -56.63 -0.66
C PRO A 473 20.93 -57.60 -0.33
N GLY A 474 21.98 -57.11 0.36
CA GLY A 474 22.58 -57.84 1.52
C GLY A 474 24.05 -58.38 1.48
N VAL A 475 24.94 -57.73 2.26
CA VAL A 475 26.00 -58.25 3.19
C VAL A 475 27.10 -59.26 2.73
N GLY A 476 28.37 -58.98 3.10
CA GLY A 476 29.56 -59.89 3.11
C GLY A 476 30.65 -59.48 2.10
N ASP A 477 31.92 -59.15 2.41
CA ASP A 477 33.02 -59.84 3.14
C ASP A 477 33.62 -61.06 2.38
N VAL A 478 34.94 -61.26 2.18
CA VAL A 478 36.16 -60.51 2.59
C VAL A 478 37.41 -60.87 1.73
N ALA A 479 38.41 -59.95 1.59
CA ALA A 479 39.81 -60.13 1.08
C ALA A 479 40.01 -60.65 -0.38
N VAL A 480 41.14 -60.44 -1.13
CA VAL A 480 42.60 -60.49 -0.82
C VAL A 480 43.45 -59.49 -1.65
N GLU A 481 44.65 -59.18 -1.13
CA GLU A 481 45.82 -58.37 -1.56
C GLU A 481 46.53 -58.71 -2.93
N PRO A 482 47.66 -58.09 -3.35
CA PRO A 482 47.96 -56.65 -3.50
C PRO A 482 48.85 -56.23 -4.73
N ALA A 483 48.88 -54.91 -5.07
CA ALA A 483 50.00 -54.14 -5.69
C ALA A 483 50.56 -54.55 -7.10
N PRO A 484 51.48 -53.78 -7.74
CA PRO A 484 51.79 -52.33 -7.70
C PRO A 484 51.64 -51.61 -9.09
N LYS A 485 51.99 -50.31 -9.18
CA LYS A 485 51.97 -49.49 -10.42
C LYS A 485 53.29 -49.50 -11.21
N PRO A 486 53.25 -49.34 -12.56
CA PRO A 486 54.29 -48.65 -13.32
C PRO A 486 53.76 -47.45 -14.16
N LYS A 487 54.57 -46.93 -15.10
CA LYS A 487 54.43 -45.62 -15.80
C LYS A 487 54.09 -45.75 -17.30
N ALA A 488 54.05 -44.62 -18.02
CA ALA A 488 53.58 -44.46 -19.40
C ALA A 488 54.67 -44.60 -20.50
N ASP A 489 54.20 -44.50 -21.76
CA ASP A 489 54.93 -44.29 -23.04
C ASP A 489 55.84 -45.43 -23.56
N PRO A 490 56.12 -45.51 -24.88
CA PRO A 490 55.45 -44.92 -26.07
C PRO A 490 54.98 -46.04 -27.05
N PRO A 491 54.95 -45.80 -28.38
CA PRO A 491 55.97 -46.48 -29.19
C PRO A 491 56.68 -45.58 -30.21
N ALA A 492 57.91 -45.97 -30.57
CA ALA A 492 58.65 -45.44 -31.71
C ALA A 492 59.44 -46.58 -32.39
N GLY A 493 59.65 -46.51 -33.69
CA GLY A 493 60.42 -47.49 -34.44
C GLY A 493 60.45 -47.17 -35.93
N GLY A 494 61.65 -47.01 -36.50
CA GLY A 494 61.87 -46.75 -37.92
C GLY A 494 62.98 -47.63 -38.47
N SER A 495 62.93 -47.89 -39.78
CA SER A 495 63.95 -48.64 -40.54
C SER A 495 64.39 -47.86 -41.78
N ARG A 496 65.57 -48.21 -42.31
CA ARG A 496 66.33 -47.39 -43.27
C ARG A 496 66.32 -48.02 -44.70
N PRO A 497 67.19 -47.65 -45.67
CA PRO A 497 66.80 -47.39 -47.05
C PRO A 497 66.95 -48.63 -47.98
N PRO A 498 66.76 -48.46 -49.29
CA PRO A 498 67.95 -48.56 -50.15
C PRO A 498 68.16 -47.35 -51.09
N SER A 499 69.32 -47.35 -51.74
CA SER A 499 69.79 -46.37 -52.72
C SER A 499 69.36 -46.69 -54.15
N GLU A 500 69.07 -45.67 -54.96
CA GLU A 500 69.63 -45.54 -56.33
C GLU A 500 69.26 -44.20 -56.99
N THR A 501 70.24 -43.36 -57.34
CA THR A 501 70.16 -42.47 -58.52
C THR A 501 71.56 -42.11 -59.01
N ARG A 502 71.76 -42.08 -60.33
CA ARG A 502 73.05 -41.92 -61.01
C ARG A 502 73.48 -40.46 -61.21
N ARG A 503 74.80 -40.21 -61.24
CA ARG A 503 75.48 -39.22 -62.13
C ARG A 503 75.78 -39.92 -63.48
N PRO A 504 75.99 -39.23 -64.62
CA PRO A 504 76.50 -37.85 -64.82
C PRO A 504 75.37 -36.92 -65.36
N THR A 505 75.57 -35.73 -65.95
CA THR A 505 76.76 -35.07 -66.55
C THR A 505 76.65 -33.53 -66.45
N VAL A 506 77.73 -32.81 -66.76
CA VAL A 506 77.68 -31.38 -67.12
C VAL A 506 77.28 -31.24 -68.60
N GLY A 507 76.52 -30.21 -68.93
CA GLY A 507 76.26 -29.77 -70.30
C GLY A 507 75.83 -28.31 -70.32
N GLU A 508 76.54 -27.47 -71.07
CA GLU A 508 76.20 -26.05 -71.21
C GLU A 508 75.00 -25.87 -72.16
N GLY A 509 74.07 -24.99 -71.81
CA GLY A 509 72.84 -24.76 -72.57
C GLY A 509 72.25 -23.38 -72.27
N GLN A 510 71.98 -22.61 -73.32
CA GLN A 510 71.58 -21.20 -73.25
C GLN A 510 70.23 -20.98 -72.54
N PRO A 511 69.99 -19.81 -71.92
CA PRO A 511 68.68 -19.45 -71.41
C PRO A 511 67.70 -19.21 -72.57
N ALA A 512 66.73 -20.11 -72.72
CA ALA A 512 65.60 -19.89 -73.63
C ALA A 512 64.74 -18.72 -73.12
N VAL A 513 64.30 -17.84 -74.04
CA VAL A 513 63.43 -16.70 -73.70
C VAL A 513 62.05 -17.24 -73.32
N GLY A 514 61.74 -17.24 -72.02
CA GLY A 514 60.40 -17.51 -71.52
C GLY A 514 59.45 -16.37 -71.87
N ASP A 515 58.36 -16.69 -72.58
CA ASP A 515 57.37 -15.70 -73.03
C ASP A 515 56.72 -15.00 -71.80
N PRO A 516 56.81 -13.66 -71.66
CA PRO A 516 56.37 -12.95 -70.46
C PRO A 516 54.88 -13.15 -70.17
N ALA A 517 54.06 -13.43 -71.19
CA ALA A 517 52.65 -13.75 -71.01
C ALA A 517 52.42 -15.02 -70.17
N VAL A 518 53.29 -16.03 -70.31
CA VAL A 518 53.19 -17.30 -69.56
C VAL A 518 53.56 -17.12 -68.09
N ALA A 519 54.65 -16.39 -67.83
CA ALA A 519 55.06 -16.07 -66.46
C ALA A 519 54.00 -15.22 -65.72
N GLN A 520 53.41 -14.25 -66.41
CA GLN A 520 52.35 -13.41 -65.84
C GLN A 520 51.05 -14.19 -65.60
N ALA A 521 50.69 -15.13 -66.47
CA ALA A 521 49.55 -16.03 -66.27
C ALA A 521 49.77 -17.00 -65.09
N GLN A 522 50.98 -17.54 -64.91
CA GLN A 522 51.33 -18.38 -63.76
C GLN A 522 51.25 -17.59 -62.44
N ALA A 523 51.82 -16.40 -62.38
CA ALA A 523 51.73 -15.54 -61.20
C ALA A 523 50.27 -15.17 -60.84
N ALA A 524 49.42 -14.89 -61.84
CA ALA A 524 48.00 -14.63 -61.63
C ALA A 524 47.24 -15.88 -61.10
N ALA A 525 47.58 -17.07 -61.59
CA ALA A 525 47.01 -18.33 -61.10
C ALA A 525 47.43 -18.63 -59.65
N GLU A 526 48.69 -18.38 -59.29
CA GLU A 526 49.18 -18.55 -57.92
C GLU A 526 48.58 -17.52 -56.95
N ALA A 527 48.47 -16.25 -57.34
CA ALA A 527 47.76 -15.24 -56.56
C ALA A 527 46.28 -15.61 -56.32
N THR A 528 45.60 -16.12 -57.36
CA THR A 528 44.23 -16.63 -57.26
C THR A 528 44.13 -17.84 -56.32
N ARG A 529 45.13 -18.73 -56.33
CA ARG A 529 45.22 -19.89 -55.42
C ARG A 529 45.45 -19.44 -53.97
N ALA A 530 46.35 -18.49 -53.73
CA ALA A 530 46.63 -17.93 -52.41
C ALA A 530 45.38 -17.24 -51.81
N ALA A 531 44.69 -16.42 -52.59
CA ALA A 531 43.44 -15.77 -52.18
C ALA A 531 42.34 -16.78 -51.82
N ARG A 532 42.21 -17.88 -52.59
CA ARG A 532 41.27 -18.98 -52.26
C ARG A 532 41.64 -19.71 -50.97
N VAL A 533 42.94 -19.90 -50.68
CA VAL A 533 43.39 -20.49 -49.41
C VAL A 533 43.09 -19.56 -48.23
N GLN A 534 43.41 -18.26 -48.34
CA GLN A 534 43.09 -17.27 -47.31
C GLN A 534 41.59 -17.22 -47.01
N ALA A 535 40.74 -17.13 -48.05
CA ALA A 535 39.28 -17.14 -47.90
C ALA A 535 38.74 -18.46 -47.28
N ALA A 536 39.42 -19.59 -47.47
CA ALA A 536 39.08 -20.85 -46.81
C ALA A 536 39.46 -20.84 -45.32
N THR A 537 40.64 -20.33 -44.97
CA THR A 537 41.11 -20.17 -43.59
C THR A 537 40.24 -19.19 -42.80
N GLU A 538 39.84 -18.06 -43.41
CA GLU A 538 38.92 -17.10 -42.77
C GLU A 538 37.54 -17.70 -42.50
N ARG A 539 37.01 -18.50 -43.43
CA ARG A 539 35.75 -19.26 -43.22
C ARG A 539 35.86 -20.25 -42.07
N GLN A 540 36.95 -21.05 -42.03
CA GLN A 540 37.19 -21.98 -40.91
C GLN A 540 37.31 -21.25 -39.57
N LYS A 541 37.96 -20.08 -39.53
CA LYS A 541 38.05 -19.26 -38.32
C LYS A 541 36.67 -18.74 -37.88
N LEU A 542 35.90 -18.15 -38.80
CA LEU A 542 34.56 -17.65 -38.54
C LEU A 542 33.61 -18.76 -38.05
N GLU A 543 33.74 -19.97 -38.60
CA GLU A 543 32.97 -21.14 -38.18
C GLU A 543 33.39 -21.64 -36.78
N ALA A 544 34.69 -21.68 -36.48
CA ALA A 544 35.19 -22.00 -35.15
C ALA A 544 34.74 -20.97 -34.08
N ASP A 545 34.77 -19.67 -34.40
CA ASP A 545 34.30 -18.61 -33.51
C ASP A 545 32.77 -18.69 -33.30
N ARG A 546 32.00 -19.02 -34.34
CA ARG A 546 30.55 -19.29 -34.24
C ARG A 546 30.25 -20.53 -33.38
N GLN A 547 31.04 -21.59 -33.49
CA GLN A 547 30.91 -22.78 -32.64
C GLN A 547 31.28 -22.49 -31.17
N ARG A 548 32.23 -21.60 -30.91
CA ARG A 548 32.57 -21.13 -29.54
C ARG A 548 31.41 -20.36 -28.92
N ALA A 549 30.84 -19.39 -29.64
CA ALA A 549 29.68 -18.63 -29.18
C ALA A 549 28.49 -19.55 -28.83
N ALA A 550 28.16 -20.49 -29.72
CA ALA A 550 27.08 -21.46 -29.51
C ALA A 550 27.28 -22.35 -28.26
N ARG A 551 28.53 -22.70 -27.91
CA ARG A 551 28.84 -23.43 -26.66
C ARG A 551 28.62 -22.55 -25.43
N THR A 552 29.12 -21.31 -25.44
CA THR A 552 28.94 -20.37 -24.32
C THR A 552 27.46 -20.03 -24.07
N ASP A 553 26.63 -19.95 -25.12
CA ASP A 553 25.20 -19.71 -24.95
C ASP A 553 24.45 -20.98 -24.47
N ALA A 554 24.88 -22.18 -24.87
CA ALA A 554 24.36 -23.43 -24.30
C ALA A 554 24.75 -23.60 -22.81
N GLU A 555 25.97 -23.22 -22.43
CA GLU A 555 26.44 -23.22 -21.04
C GLU A 555 25.62 -22.25 -20.17
N LYS A 556 25.31 -21.04 -20.66
CA LYS A 556 24.41 -20.10 -19.98
C LYS A 556 23.01 -20.69 -19.80
N LEU A 557 22.43 -21.26 -20.86
CA LEU A 557 21.08 -21.84 -20.82
C LEU A 557 21.01 -22.98 -19.78
N HIS A 558 22.05 -23.81 -19.70
CA HIS A 558 22.13 -24.88 -18.71
C HIS A 558 22.28 -24.35 -17.27
N GLN A 559 23.07 -23.29 -17.05
CA GLN A 559 23.15 -22.62 -15.74
C GLN A 559 21.81 -21.96 -15.34
N GLU A 560 21.08 -21.39 -16.30
CA GLU A 560 19.77 -20.78 -16.06
C GLU A 560 18.71 -21.83 -15.71
N GLN A 561 18.63 -22.94 -16.46
CA GLN A 561 17.79 -24.09 -16.12
C GLN A 561 18.08 -24.60 -14.70
N LYS A 562 19.36 -24.75 -14.33
CA LYS A 562 19.77 -25.21 -13.00
C LYS A 562 19.41 -24.21 -11.89
N ARG A 563 19.41 -22.91 -12.18
CA ARG A 563 18.91 -21.88 -11.26
C ARG A 563 17.39 -21.96 -11.06
N LEU A 564 16.64 -22.20 -12.13
CA LEU A 564 15.19 -22.36 -12.07
C LEU A 564 14.78 -23.63 -11.29
N GLU A 565 15.49 -24.74 -11.50
CA GLU A 565 15.31 -25.99 -10.73
C GLU A 565 15.57 -25.77 -9.23
N GLN A 566 16.69 -25.13 -8.88
CA GLN A 566 17.01 -24.77 -7.49
C GLN A 566 15.99 -23.81 -6.86
N GLN A 567 15.45 -22.86 -7.64
CA GLN A 567 14.39 -21.97 -7.18
C GLN A 567 13.08 -22.74 -6.90
N GLN A 568 12.67 -23.63 -7.81
CA GLN A 568 11.47 -24.46 -7.62
C GLN A 568 11.61 -25.38 -6.39
N GLU A 569 12.78 -25.95 -6.15
CA GLU A 569 13.02 -26.77 -4.95
C GLU A 569 12.96 -25.93 -3.66
N ALA A 570 13.52 -24.72 -3.68
CA ALA A 570 13.44 -23.79 -2.55
C ALA A 570 12.00 -23.32 -2.28
N GLU A 571 11.22 -23.03 -3.32
CA GLU A 571 9.81 -22.67 -3.21
C GLU A 571 8.95 -23.84 -2.68
N ALA A 572 9.21 -25.07 -3.12
CA ALA A 572 8.56 -26.29 -2.63
C ALA A 572 8.88 -26.54 -1.13
N ARG A 573 10.16 -26.41 -0.73
CA ARG A 573 10.57 -26.49 0.69
C ARG A 573 9.89 -25.40 1.53
N ALA A 574 9.80 -24.17 1.02
CA ALA A 574 9.09 -23.08 1.69
C ALA A 574 7.56 -23.26 1.73
N ALA A 575 6.96 -23.96 0.76
CA ALA A 575 5.55 -24.33 0.79
C ALA A 575 5.29 -25.42 1.86
N ALA A 576 6.14 -26.44 1.94
CA ALA A 576 6.06 -27.49 2.98
C ALA A 576 6.21 -26.92 4.40
N ALA A 577 7.14 -25.98 4.61
CA ALA A 577 7.30 -25.29 5.89
C ALA A 577 6.03 -24.49 6.28
N ARG A 578 5.43 -23.76 5.32
CA ARG A 578 4.17 -23.02 5.54
C ARG A 578 3.00 -23.95 5.83
N ALA A 579 2.92 -25.11 5.18
CA ALA A 579 1.91 -26.13 5.46
C ALA A 579 2.04 -26.71 6.89
N LYS A 580 3.27 -26.96 7.37
CA LYS A 580 3.52 -27.40 8.75
C LYS A 580 3.07 -26.37 9.78
N ILE A 581 3.43 -25.10 9.59
CA ILE A 581 3.01 -23.99 10.48
C ILE A 581 1.48 -23.87 10.51
N ALA A 582 0.81 -23.95 9.35
CA ALA A 582 -0.64 -23.92 9.27
C ALA A 582 -1.32 -25.10 10.00
N ALA A 583 -0.72 -26.30 9.94
CA ALA A 583 -1.22 -27.47 10.67
C ALA A 583 -1.04 -27.32 12.20
N GLU A 584 0.10 -26.78 12.65
CA GLU A 584 0.35 -26.48 14.07
C GLU A 584 -0.60 -25.40 14.60
N GLN A 585 -0.85 -24.34 13.82
CA GLN A 585 -1.84 -23.30 14.15
C GLN A 585 -3.27 -23.87 14.21
N ALA A 586 -3.65 -24.75 13.28
CA ALA A 586 -4.95 -25.42 13.31
C ALA A 586 -5.12 -26.31 14.55
N ALA A 587 -4.06 -26.98 14.99
CA ALA A 587 -4.06 -27.79 16.21
C ALA A 587 -4.19 -26.95 17.49
N VAL A 588 -3.59 -25.74 17.53
CA VAL A 588 -3.79 -24.79 18.64
C VAL A 588 -5.24 -24.27 18.66
N ALA A 589 -5.75 -23.78 17.52
CA ALA A 589 -7.12 -23.27 17.42
C ALA A 589 -8.19 -24.34 17.74
N ALA A 590 -7.90 -25.63 17.50
CA ALA A 590 -8.76 -26.73 17.92
C ALA A 590 -8.82 -26.92 19.44
N ARG A 591 -7.69 -26.71 20.16
CA ARG A 591 -7.64 -26.78 21.63
C ARG A 591 -8.38 -25.60 22.26
N GLU A 592 -8.12 -24.38 21.79
CA GLU A 592 -8.81 -23.17 22.25
C GLU A 592 -10.34 -23.27 22.13
N ARG A 593 -10.84 -23.88 21.03
CA ARG A 593 -12.27 -24.14 20.85
C ARG A 593 -12.84 -25.13 21.88
N ALA A 594 -12.10 -26.19 22.21
CA ALA A 594 -12.52 -27.16 23.22
C ALA A 594 -12.55 -26.55 24.63
N ASP A 595 -11.56 -25.70 24.97
CA ASP A 595 -11.53 -24.99 26.24
C ASP A 595 -12.66 -23.93 26.34
N LEU A 596 -12.96 -23.22 25.25
CA LEU A 596 -14.11 -22.30 25.18
C LEU A 596 -15.46 -23.04 25.28
N GLU A 597 -15.60 -24.23 24.68
CA GLU A 597 -16.81 -25.05 24.83
C GLU A 597 -16.99 -25.51 26.28
N LYS A 598 -15.90 -25.90 26.96
CA LYS A 598 -15.89 -26.26 28.38
C LYS A 598 -16.28 -25.07 29.28
N GLN A 599 -15.69 -23.88 29.05
CA GLN A 599 -16.02 -22.66 29.78
C GLN A 599 -17.50 -22.25 29.59
N ASN A 600 -18.02 -22.36 28.37
CA ASN A 600 -19.44 -22.08 28.09
C ASN A 600 -20.37 -23.06 28.83
N LYS A 601 -20.07 -24.36 28.85
CA LYS A 601 -20.85 -25.33 29.64
C LYS A 601 -20.82 -25.03 31.14
N GLU A 602 -19.69 -24.57 31.67
CA GLU A 602 -19.60 -24.15 33.07
C GLU A 602 -20.39 -22.87 33.36
N LEU A 603 -20.39 -21.89 32.45
CA LEU A 603 -21.23 -20.70 32.52
C LEU A 603 -22.73 -21.02 32.47
N GLU A 604 -23.14 -21.97 31.63
CA GLU A 604 -24.53 -22.45 31.57
C GLU A 604 -24.95 -23.11 32.91
N MET A 605 -24.12 -23.97 33.50
CA MET A 605 -24.38 -24.56 34.82
C MET A 605 -24.46 -23.49 35.93
N ARG A 606 -23.55 -22.50 35.92
CA ARG A 606 -23.57 -21.38 36.88
C ARG A 606 -24.85 -20.54 36.76
N ARG A 607 -25.34 -20.30 35.53
CA ARG A 607 -26.63 -19.61 35.28
C ARG A 607 -27.83 -20.41 35.77
N ALA A 608 -27.85 -21.73 35.54
CA ALA A 608 -28.91 -22.60 36.05
C ALA A 608 -28.96 -22.55 37.59
N ALA A 609 -27.81 -22.68 38.25
CA ALA A 609 -27.71 -22.60 39.70
C ALA A 609 -28.15 -21.23 40.27
N GLN A 610 -27.87 -20.13 39.56
CA GLN A 610 -28.37 -18.79 39.92
C GLN A 610 -29.90 -18.71 39.79
N SER A 611 -30.48 -19.21 38.69
CA SER A 611 -31.95 -19.30 38.50
C SER A 611 -32.62 -20.04 39.66
N ASP A 612 -32.04 -21.17 40.08
CA ASP A 612 -32.66 -22.02 41.10
C ASP A 612 -32.47 -21.45 42.51
N ALA A 613 -31.35 -20.75 42.76
CA ALA A 613 -31.19 -19.94 43.97
C ALA A 613 -32.18 -18.77 44.03
N GLU A 614 -32.48 -18.10 42.92
CA GLU A 614 -33.49 -17.03 42.85
C GLU A 614 -34.91 -17.55 43.11
N LYS A 615 -35.27 -18.72 42.54
CA LYS A 615 -36.56 -19.40 42.83
C LYS A 615 -36.69 -19.70 44.33
N LEU A 616 -35.67 -20.33 44.92
CA LEU A 616 -35.67 -20.65 46.35
C LEU A 616 -35.81 -19.40 47.22
N ARG A 617 -35.15 -18.29 46.83
CA ARG A 617 -35.27 -17.00 47.53
C ARG A 617 -36.68 -16.42 47.44
N ALA A 618 -37.32 -16.51 46.27
CA ALA A 618 -38.70 -16.07 46.07
C ALA A 618 -39.72 -16.94 46.82
N GLU A 619 -39.48 -18.24 46.98
CA GLU A 619 -40.29 -19.12 47.83
C GLU A 619 -40.11 -18.81 49.32
N GLN A 620 -38.88 -18.59 49.78
CA GLN A 620 -38.60 -18.14 51.15
C GLN A 620 -39.29 -16.80 51.46
N GLU A 621 -39.26 -15.85 50.53
CA GLU A 621 -39.94 -14.56 50.70
C GLU A 621 -41.48 -14.70 50.72
N ARG A 622 -42.05 -15.59 49.91
CA ARG A 622 -43.48 -15.93 49.97
C ARG A 622 -43.86 -16.60 51.29
N ALA A 623 -43.03 -17.50 51.80
CA ALA A 623 -43.23 -18.15 53.09
C ALA A 623 -43.18 -17.13 54.25
N ALA A 624 -42.20 -16.21 54.24
CA ALA A 624 -42.10 -15.13 55.21
C ALA A 624 -43.33 -14.20 55.19
N ARG A 625 -43.78 -13.78 54.00
CA ARG A 625 -44.99 -12.97 53.83
C ARG A 625 -46.26 -13.68 54.35
N LYS A 626 -46.37 -15.00 54.13
CA LYS A 626 -47.47 -15.82 54.68
C LYS A 626 -47.42 -15.88 56.21
N LEU A 627 -46.24 -16.11 56.79
CA LEU A 627 -46.05 -16.16 58.24
C LEU A 627 -46.38 -14.81 58.91
N ASN A 628 -46.00 -13.68 58.27
CA ASN A 628 -46.32 -12.34 58.78
C ASN A 628 -47.83 -12.04 58.72
N ALA A 629 -48.50 -12.42 57.63
CA ALA A 629 -49.96 -12.30 57.52
C ALA A 629 -50.71 -13.20 58.52
N GLU A 630 -50.18 -14.38 58.82
CA GLU A 630 -50.73 -15.27 59.86
C GLU A 630 -50.50 -14.71 61.27
N SER A 631 -49.36 -14.05 61.52
CA SER A 631 -49.08 -13.31 62.76
C SER A 631 -50.02 -12.11 62.94
N GLU A 632 -50.18 -11.27 61.90
CA GLU A 632 -51.11 -10.14 61.90
C GLU A 632 -52.56 -10.61 62.12
N ALA A 633 -52.99 -11.68 61.46
CA ALA A 633 -54.32 -12.27 61.67
C ALA A 633 -54.49 -12.85 63.08
N ALA A 634 -53.44 -13.41 63.70
CA ALA A 634 -53.46 -13.87 65.08
C ALA A 634 -53.57 -12.69 66.08
N ALA A 635 -52.83 -11.60 65.86
CA ALA A 635 -52.94 -10.38 66.66
C ALA A 635 -54.34 -9.74 66.52
N GLN A 636 -54.90 -9.70 65.30
CA GLN A 636 -56.26 -9.22 65.05
C GLN A 636 -57.31 -10.05 65.81
N ARG A 637 -57.16 -11.40 65.81
CA ARG A 637 -58.01 -12.32 66.57
C ARG A 637 -57.85 -12.15 68.08
N GLN A 638 -56.64 -11.94 68.59
CA GLN A 638 -56.40 -11.66 70.02
C GLN A 638 -57.06 -10.34 70.44
N LYS A 639 -56.97 -9.29 69.61
CA LYS A 639 -57.67 -8.02 69.86
C LYS A 639 -59.19 -8.21 69.90
N GLN A 640 -59.77 -8.89 68.91
CA GLN A 640 -61.20 -9.18 68.87
C GLN A 640 -61.65 -10.07 70.05
N ALA A 641 -60.83 -11.05 70.46
CA ALA A 641 -61.09 -11.87 71.63
C ALA A 641 -61.00 -11.07 72.93
N ALA A 642 -60.10 -10.09 73.05
CA ALA A 642 -60.00 -9.20 74.20
C ALA A 642 -61.19 -8.23 74.27
N GLU A 643 -61.64 -7.68 73.13
CA GLU A 643 -62.84 -6.84 73.04
C GLU A 643 -64.10 -7.65 73.39
N ALA A 644 -64.22 -8.89 72.91
CA ALA A 644 -65.30 -9.80 73.28
C ALA A 644 -65.25 -10.25 74.77
N ALA A 645 -64.05 -10.49 75.32
CA ALA A 645 -63.88 -10.80 76.74
C ALA A 645 -64.20 -9.60 77.64
N ALA A 646 -63.91 -8.37 77.23
CA ALA A 646 -64.34 -7.17 77.95
C ALA A 646 -65.88 -7.08 77.99
N LEU A 647 -66.54 -7.31 76.85
CA LEU A 647 -68.00 -7.32 76.75
C LEU A 647 -68.65 -8.46 77.57
N ALA A 648 -67.97 -9.60 77.72
CA ALA A 648 -68.42 -10.71 78.56
C ALA A 648 -68.17 -10.45 80.07
N ALA A 649 -67.04 -9.84 80.42
CA ALA A 649 -66.67 -9.51 81.80
C ALA A 649 -67.56 -8.43 82.44
N GLU A 650 -68.23 -7.60 81.62
CA GLU A 650 -69.26 -6.69 82.09
C GLU A 650 -70.56 -7.43 82.50
N LYS A 651 -70.81 -8.63 81.96
CA LYS A 651 -72.03 -9.43 82.23
C LYS A 651 -71.89 -10.47 83.35
N GLN A 652 -70.66 -10.86 83.73
CA GLN A 652 -70.41 -11.79 84.85
C GLN A 652 -69.64 -11.11 85.99
N LYS A 653 -70.24 -10.05 86.53
CA LYS A 653 -69.71 -9.31 87.70
C LYS A 653 -70.51 -9.57 89.00
N SER A 654 -71.14 -10.75 89.06
CA SER A 654 -71.84 -11.33 90.22
C SER A 654 -71.49 -12.81 90.28
N GLU A 655 -71.30 -13.35 91.49
CA GLU A 655 -70.82 -14.71 91.80
C GLU A 655 -69.34 -14.97 91.42
N ALA A 656 -68.52 -15.71 92.19
CA ALA A 656 -68.53 -15.95 93.63
C ALA A 656 -67.09 -16.24 94.13
N LYS A 657 -66.80 -16.03 95.41
CA LYS A 657 -65.46 -16.22 96.00
C LYS A 657 -65.15 -17.68 96.33
N GLU A 658 -64.82 -18.51 95.33
CA GLU A 658 -64.24 -19.84 95.60
C GLU A 658 -63.14 -20.29 94.63
N HIS A 659 -63.27 -20.02 93.32
CA HIS A 659 -62.30 -20.45 92.30
C HIS A 659 -60.86 -19.92 92.46
N HIS A 660 -60.63 -18.91 93.31
CA HIS A 660 -59.34 -18.21 93.40
C HIS A 660 -58.16 -19.13 93.77
N ARG A 661 -58.34 -20.07 94.71
CA ARG A 661 -57.28 -21.02 95.13
C ARG A 661 -56.95 -22.08 94.08
N ALA A 662 -57.91 -22.47 93.25
CA ALA A 662 -57.66 -23.38 92.12
C ALA A 662 -56.95 -22.63 90.97
N ALA A 663 -57.43 -21.42 90.66
CA ALA A 663 -56.86 -20.56 89.63
C ALA A 663 -55.41 -20.15 89.93
N GLN A 664 -55.02 -19.98 91.21
CA GLN A 664 -53.62 -19.72 91.58
C GLN A 664 -52.69 -20.87 91.21
N LYS A 665 -53.03 -22.12 91.54
CA LYS A 665 -52.19 -23.29 91.20
C LYS A 665 -52.09 -23.57 89.69
N GLU A 666 -53.16 -23.33 88.93
CA GLU A 666 -53.08 -23.41 87.47
C GLU A 666 -52.30 -22.23 86.86
N ARG A 667 -52.35 -21.03 87.48
CA ARG A 667 -51.45 -19.92 87.11
C ARG A 667 -49.98 -20.28 87.34
N GLU A 668 -49.61 -20.77 88.52
CA GLU A 668 -48.24 -21.17 88.85
C GLU A 668 -47.71 -22.23 87.88
N LYS A 669 -48.55 -23.20 87.46
CA LYS A 669 -48.21 -24.16 86.40
C LYS A 669 -48.05 -23.50 85.02
N LEU A 670 -48.97 -22.60 84.63
CA LEU A 670 -48.88 -21.91 83.34
C LEU A 670 -47.63 -21.04 83.27
N GLU A 671 -47.30 -20.35 84.36
CA GLU A 671 -46.14 -19.46 84.49
C GLU A 671 -44.83 -20.26 84.45
N ALA A 672 -44.76 -21.40 85.15
CA ALA A 672 -43.63 -22.33 85.05
C ALA A 672 -43.49 -22.97 83.66
N ALA A 673 -44.61 -23.28 82.98
CA ALA A 673 -44.60 -23.80 81.61
C ALA A 673 -44.19 -22.72 80.58
N GLN A 674 -44.58 -21.46 80.81
CA GLN A 674 -44.15 -20.32 80.01
C GLN A 674 -42.65 -20.00 80.22
N GLU A 675 -42.14 -20.12 81.45
CA GLU A 675 -40.69 -20.06 81.72
C GLU A 675 -39.92 -21.17 80.99
N LEU A 676 -40.43 -22.41 81.01
CA LEU A 676 -39.79 -23.52 80.31
C LEU A 676 -39.73 -23.26 78.79
N LEU A 677 -40.86 -22.86 78.20
CA LEU A 677 -40.97 -22.54 76.79
C LEU A 677 -40.08 -21.34 76.39
N ALA A 678 -39.97 -20.32 77.25
CA ALA A 678 -39.07 -19.19 77.03
C ALA A 678 -37.60 -19.62 77.02
N ARG A 679 -37.19 -20.50 77.95
CA ARG A 679 -35.83 -21.06 78.00
C ARG A 679 -35.53 -21.95 76.79
N GLU A 680 -36.50 -22.72 76.29
CA GLU A 680 -36.36 -23.48 75.04
C GLU A 680 -36.23 -22.56 73.82
N GLN A 681 -37.02 -21.48 73.73
CA GLN A 681 -36.92 -20.49 72.66
C GLN A 681 -35.58 -19.72 72.69
N GLU A 682 -35.07 -19.38 73.88
CA GLU A 682 -33.76 -18.76 74.05
C GLU A 682 -32.63 -19.72 73.65
N ALA A 683 -32.69 -20.99 74.07
CA ALA A 683 -31.73 -22.02 73.67
C ALA A 683 -31.72 -22.26 72.15
N ALA A 684 -32.89 -22.34 71.51
CA ALA A 684 -33.01 -22.46 70.06
C ALA A 684 -32.46 -21.21 69.34
N THR A 685 -32.70 -20.01 69.88
CA THR A 685 -32.16 -18.75 69.35
C THR A 685 -30.62 -18.74 69.43
N LEU A 686 -30.05 -19.14 70.57
CA LEU A 686 -28.60 -19.24 70.76
C LEU A 686 -27.97 -20.30 69.85
N GLN A 687 -28.64 -21.44 69.62
CA GLN A 687 -28.21 -22.47 68.67
C GLN A 687 -28.20 -21.94 67.23
N ASN A 688 -29.22 -21.18 66.83
CA ASN A 688 -29.29 -20.55 65.51
C ASN A 688 -28.19 -19.47 65.32
N GLN A 689 -27.92 -18.66 66.34
CA GLN A 689 -26.80 -17.71 66.32
C GLN A 689 -25.45 -18.41 66.15
N ARG A 690 -25.21 -19.51 66.88
CA ARG A 690 -23.99 -20.35 66.75
C ARG A 690 -23.91 -21.11 65.42
N ALA A 691 -25.02 -21.33 64.72
CA ALA A 691 -25.02 -21.84 63.36
C ALA A 691 -24.63 -20.74 62.35
N ALA A 692 -25.23 -19.56 62.45
CA ALA A 692 -24.94 -18.40 61.61
C ALA A 692 -23.48 -17.92 61.74
N GLN A 693 -22.92 -17.91 62.96
CA GLN A 693 -21.51 -17.58 63.19
C GLN A 693 -20.56 -18.53 62.43
N ARG A 694 -20.76 -19.85 62.56
CA ARG A 694 -19.94 -20.85 61.85
C ARG A 694 -20.09 -20.76 60.32
N GLN A 695 -21.28 -20.41 59.81
CA GLN A 695 -21.48 -20.14 58.39
C GLN A 695 -20.74 -18.87 57.93
N ALA A 696 -20.72 -17.80 58.74
CA ALA A 696 -19.99 -16.58 58.45
C ALA A 696 -18.46 -16.76 58.51
N GLU A 697 -17.96 -17.64 59.38
CA GLU A 697 -16.55 -18.03 59.44
C GLU A 697 -16.14 -18.90 58.25
N ALA A 698 -16.95 -19.89 57.89
CA ALA A 698 -16.72 -20.70 56.68
C ALA A 698 -16.73 -19.87 55.40
N ALA A 699 -17.62 -18.86 55.29
CA ALA A 699 -17.64 -17.93 54.17
C ALA A 699 -16.35 -17.10 54.07
N LYS A 700 -15.86 -16.54 55.19
CA LYS A 700 -14.58 -15.81 55.24
C LYS A 700 -13.40 -16.68 54.83
N GLN A 701 -13.39 -17.95 55.26
CA GLN A 701 -12.34 -18.90 54.88
C GLN A 701 -12.36 -19.19 53.38
N ALA A 702 -13.54 -19.42 52.78
CA ALA A 702 -13.68 -19.61 51.34
C ALA A 702 -13.26 -18.39 50.52
N ASP A 703 -13.58 -17.17 50.98
CA ASP A 703 -13.11 -15.92 50.33
C ASP A 703 -11.58 -15.76 50.44
N LEU A 704 -10.97 -16.14 51.57
CA LEU A 704 -9.52 -16.11 51.74
C LEU A 704 -8.80 -17.12 50.82
N GLU A 705 -9.30 -18.36 50.74
CA GLU A 705 -8.78 -19.39 49.82
C GLU A 705 -8.94 -18.96 48.36
N ARG A 706 -10.06 -18.32 48.02
CA ARG A 706 -10.26 -17.72 46.69
C ARG A 706 -9.26 -16.60 46.39
N GLN A 707 -9.01 -15.68 47.34
CA GLN A 707 -8.01 -14.63 47.16
C GLN A 707 -6.60 -15.20 46.96
N GLN A 708 -6.24 -16.27 47.68
CA GLN A 708 -4.98 -16.99 47.50
C GLN A 708 -4.90 -17.66 46.11
N ALA A 709 -5.99 -18.26 45.63
CA ALA A 709 -6.04 -18.85 44.29
C ALA A 709 -5.94 -17.79 43.17
N GLU A 710 -6.63 -16.65 43.31
CA GLU A 710 -6.53 -15.52 42.36
C GLU A 710 -5.12 -14.90 42.36
N ALA A 711 -4.45 -14.79 43.52
CA ALA A 711 -3.06 -14.35 43.62
C ALA A 711 -2.08 -15.34 42.94
N GLN A 712 -2.25 -16.65 43.14
CA GLN A 712 -1.44 -17.67 42.45
C GLN A 712 -1.68 -17.67 40.92
N ALA A 713 -2.91 -17.42 40.47
CA ALA A 713 -3.23 -17.29 39.06
C ALA A 713 -2.57 -16.06 38.42
N LEU A 714 -2.57 -14.91 39.13
CA LEU A 714 -1.85 -13.70 38.72
C LEU A 714 -0.35 -13.93 38.60
N GLU A 715 0.28 -14.66 39.52
CA GLU A 715 1.72 -14.93 39.46
C GLU A 715 2.10 -15.83 38.27
N ARG A 716 1.30 -16.87 37.99
CA ARG A 716 1.46 -17.70 36.79
C ARG A 716 1.29 -16.87 35.50
N LEU A 717 0.36 -15.92 35.49
CA LEU A 717 0.15 -15.03 34.35
C LEU A 717 1.36 -14.11 34.09
N LYS A 718 2.00 -13.57 35.15
CA LYS A 718 3.25 -12.80 35.02
C LYS A 718 4.36 -13.67 34.41
N GLN A 719 4.58 -14.87 34.95
CA GLN A 719 5.60 -15.80 34.46
C GLN A 719 5.38 -16.15 32.98
N GLN A 720 4.13 -16.39 32.58
CA GLN A 720 3.78 -16.62 31.17
C GLN A 720 4.04 -15.39 30.28
N GLN A 721 3.71 -14.17 30.75
CA GLN A 721 4.02 -12.95 30.02
C GLN A 721 5.54 -12.70 29.88
N GLU A 722 6.32 -12.99 30.92
CA GLU A 722 7.78 -12.86 30.88
C GLU A 722 8.42 -13.83 29.89
N GLN A 723 7.98 -15.10 29.87
CA GLN A 723 8.39 -16.08 28.86
C GLN A 723 8.03 -15.64 27.43
N ILE A 724 6.84 -15.07 27.21
CA ILE A 724 6.43 -14.52 25.90
C ILE A 724 7.33 -13.34 25.50
N LEU A 725 7.67 -12.45 26.45
CA LEU A 725 8.58 -11.33 26.20
C LEU A 725 10.02 -11.79 25.91
N GLU A 726 10.49 -12.84 26.56
CA GLU A 726 11.82 -13.43 26.30
C GLU A 726 11.88 -14.12 24.92
N GLN A 727 10.87 -14.92 24.56
CA GLN A 727 10.73 -15.46 23.20
C GLN A 727 10.67 -14.34 22.15
N ARG A 728 10.00 -13.23 22.44
CA ARG A 728 9.94 -12.06 21.54
C ARG A 728 11.30 -11.36 21.40
N ARG A 729 12.12 -11.31 22.46
CA ARG A 729 13.51 -10.81 22.41
C ARG A 729 14.42 -11.72 21.58
N LEU A 730 14.30 -13.04 21.74
CA LEU A 730 15.02 -14.02 20.93
C LEU A 730 14.70 -13.88 19.43
N MET A 731 13.41 -13.89 19.08
CA MET A 731 12.94 -13.64 17.71
C MET A 731 13.45 -12.31 17.13
N GLN A 732 13.44 -11.23 17.93
CA GLN A 732 13.97 -9.93 17.48
C GLN A 732 15.50 -9.95 17.27
N SER A 733 16.24 -10.69 18.11
CA SER A 733 17.70 -10.87 17.96
C SER A 733 18.04 -11.63 16.67
N GLU A 734 17.33 -12.72 16.38
CA GLU A 734 17.51 -13.48 15.14
C GLU A 734 17.12 -12.66 13.90
N GLN A 735 16.03 -11.90 13.95
CA GLN A 735 15.65 -10.97 12.88
C GLN A 735 16.68 -9.86 12.65
N GLN A 736 17.25 -9.29 13.72
CA GLN A 736 18.32 -8.29 13.61
C GLN A 736 19.60 -8.89 13.00
N LYS A 737 19.97 -10.11 13.39
CA LYS A 737 21.10 -10.83 12.79
C LYS A 737 20.87 -11.10 11.30
N ALA A 738 19.71 -11.63 10.92
CA ALA A 738 19.36 -11.88 9.52
C ALA A 738 19.32 -10.58 8.69
N ALA A 739 18.86 -9.47 9.26
CA ALA A 739 18.87 -8.16 8.61
C ALA A 739 20.31 -7.62 8.42
N GLN A 740 21.21 -7.84 9.38
CA GLN A 740 22.63 -7.49 9.24
C GLN A 740 23.33 -8.32 8.16
N GLU A 741 23.09 -9.63 8.12
CA GLU A 741 23.61 -10.53 7.08
C GLU A 741 23.10 -10.13 5.68
N ALA A 742 21.80 -9.81 5.56
CA ALA A 742 21.22 -9.31 4.31
C ALA A 742 21.80 -7.96 3.88
N ALA A 743 22.03 -7.03 4.82
CA ALA A 743 22.65 -5.73 4.55
C ALA A 743 24.11 -5.88 4.09
N GLN A 744 24.87 -6.80 4.69
CA GLN A 744 26.24 -7.13 4.25
C GLN A 744 26.25 -7.73 2.83
N GLN A 745 25.31 -8.62 2.52
CA GLN A 745 25.17 -9.18 1.16
C GLN A 745 24.81 -8.11 0.13
N GLN A 746 23.91 -7.16 0.45
CA GLN A 746 23.59 -6.03 -0.42
C GLN A 746 24.78 -5.07 -0.62
N ALA A 747 25.55 -4.79 0.43
CA ALA A 747 26.77 -3.99 0.32
C ALA A 747 27.82 -4.67 -0.57
N ALA A 748 28.02 -5.99 -0.41
CA ALA A 748 28.92 -6.77 -1.26
C ALA A 748 28.44 -6.86 -2.72
N ALA A 749 27.13 -6.88 -2.96
CA ALA A 749 26.58 -6.83 -4.32
C ALA A 749 26.86 -5.47 -5.00
N ARG A 750 26.57 -4.35 -4.31
CA ARG A 750 26.85 -2.99 -4.81
C ARG A 750 28.34 -2.76 -5.07
N ALA A 751 29.22 -3.29 -4.22
CA ALA A 751 30.66 -3.20 -4.44
C ALA A 751 31.12 -3.93 -5.71
N ARG A 752 30.52 -5.08 -6.04
CA ARG A 752 30.79 -5.82 -7.29
C ARG A 752 30.23 -5.10 -8.51
N GLU A 753 29.05 -4.49 -8.38
CA GLU A 753 28.41 -3.67 -9.42
C GLU A 753 29.29 -2.46 -9.78
N GLN A 754 29.74 -1.70 -8.77
CA GLN A 754 30.68 -0.58 -8.94
C GLN A 754 32.02 -1.01 -9.56
N GLN A 755 32.55 -2.17 -9.19
CA GLN A 755 33.77 -2.72 -9.82
C GLN A 755 33.54 -3.07 -11.30
N ALA A 756 32.37 -3.62 -11.65
CA ALA A 756 32.02 -3.92 -13.04
C ALA A 756 31.81 -2.65 -13.87
N GLU A 757 31.19 -1.60 -13.30
CA GLU A 757 31.06 -0.29 -13.94
C GLU A 757 32.43 0.36 -14.20
N GLN A 758 33.33 0.36 -13.21
CA GLN A 758 34.69 0.89 -13.37
C GLN A 758 35.48 0.13 -14.45
N GLN A 759 35.36 -1.21 -14.51
CA GLN A 759 35.99 -1.99 -15.58
C GLN A 759 35.38 -1.67 -16.96
N ALA A 760 34.06 -1.47 -17.04
CA ALA A 760 33.39 -1.09 -18.28
C ALA A 760 33.72 0.34 -18.74
N GLU A 761 33.99 1.26 -17.81
CA GLU A 761 34.46 2.62 -18.10
C GLU A 761 35.92 2.62 -18.58
N GLN A 762 36.81 1.91 -17.87
CA GLN A 762 38.21 1.70 -18.30
C GLN A 762 38.30 1.10 -19.71
N HIS A 763 37.44 0.12 -20.01
CA HIS A 763 37.37 -0.49 -21.35
C HIS A 763 36.89 0.50 -22.43
N ARG A 764 35.89 1.35 -22.12
CA ARG A 764 35.47 2.43 -23.04
C ARG A 764 36.58 3.46 -23.27
N ALA A 765 37.26 3.89 -22.21
CA ALA A 765 38.39 4.82 -22.32
C ALA A 765 39.52 4.26 -23.20
N ALA A 766 39.88 2.98 -23.02
CA ALA A 766 40.85 2.30 -23.87
C ALA A 766 40.42 2.22 -25.34
N GLN A 767 39.12 2.01 -25.61
CA GLN A 767 38.57 2.03 -26.98
C GLN A 767 38.65 3.41 -27.63
N GLU A 768 38.37 4.50 -26.91
CA GLU A 768 38.52 5.87 -27.46
C GLU A 768 39.98 6.24 -27.73
N VAL A 769 40.92 5.85 -26.86
CA VAL A 769 42.37 6.02 -27.11
C VAL A 769 42.80 5.26 -28.37
N ALA A 770 42.36 4.01 -28.54
CA ALA A 770 42.66 3.23 -29.75
C ALA A 770 42.06 3.85 -31.02
N LYS A 771 40.85 4.41 -30.96
CA LYS A 771 40.26 5.18 -32.07
C LYS A 771 41.06 6.42 -32.42
N HIS A 772 41.53 7.18 -31.41
CA HIS A 772 42.34 8.38 -31.63
C HIS A 772 43.66 8.03 -32.33
N GLN A 773 44.37 7.02 -31.83
CA GLN A 773 45.61 6.53 -32.44
C GLN A 773 45.41 6.06 -33.89
N ALA A 774 44.32 5.34 -34.18
CA ALA A 774 43.98 4.94 -35.54
C ALA A 774 43.61 6.13 -36.46
N ALA A 775 43.02 7.20 -35.91
CA ALA A 775 42.74 8.43 -36.65
C ALA A 775 44.02 9.23 -36.94
N GLU A 776 44.96 9.29 -35.99
CA GLU A 776 46.27 9.92 -36.16
C GLU A 776 47.14 9.18 -37.20
N GLN A 777 47.17 7.85 -37.16
CA GLN A 777 47.84 7.03 -38.18
C GLN A 777 47.27 7.30 -39.59
N ARG A 778 45.94 7.37 -39.73
CA ARG A 778 45.29 7.74 -41.01
C ARG A 778 45.67 9.14 -41.47
N ARG A 779 45.76 10.10 -40.54
CA ARG A 779 46.18 11.49 -40.84
C ARG A 779 47.64 11.57 -41.28
N GLN A 780 48.54 10.83 -40.63
CA GLN A 780 49.95 10.73 -41.03
C GLN A 780 50.08 10.15 -42.45
N LEU A 781 49.37 9.05 -42.72
CA LEU A 781 49.37 8.40 -44.03
C LEU A 781 48.76 9.28 -45.14
N GLN A 782 47.75 10.11 -44.83
CA GLN A 782 47.26 11.13 -45.76
C GLN A 782 48.29 12.23 -46.05
N ILE A 783 49.05 12.68 -45.03
CA ILE A 783 50.11 13.69 -45.23
C ILE A 783 51.24 13.12 -46.09
N GLU A 784 51.61 11.86 -45.88
CA GLU A 784 52.59 11.15 -46.72
C GLU A 784 52.11 10.99 -48.16
N GLN A 785 50.86 10.57 -48.38
CA GLN A 785 50.25 10.51 -49.72
C GLN A 785 50.21 11.87 -50.42
N GLN A 786 49.84 12.94 -49.70
CA GLN A 786 49.87 14.31 -50.24
C GLN A 786 51.28 14.75 -50.62
N ARG A 787 52.29 14.42 -49.81
CA ARG A 787 53.69 14.70 -50.11
C ARG A 787 54.17 13.93 -51.35
N ALA A 788 53.90 12.63 -51.44
CA ALA A 788 54.24 11.81 -52.60
C ALA A 788 53.58 12.34 -53.89
N ALA A 789 52.30 12.76 -53.82
CA ALA A 789 51.61 13.38 -54.94
C ALA A 789 52.23 14.73 -55.35
N GLN A 790 52.66 15.57 -54.40
CA GLN A 790 53.38 16.81 -54.70
C GLN A 790 54.76 16.56 -55.32
N GLU A 791 55.48 15.52 -54.88
CA GLU A 791 56.79 15.17 -55.44
C GLU A 791 56.64 14.58 -56.86
N ALA A 792 55.63 13.76 -57.11
CA ALA A 792 55.27 13.29 -58.46
C ALA A 792 54.85 14.45 -59.39
N ALA A 793 54.03 15.40 -58.92
CA ALA A 793 53.65 16.58 -59.69
C ALA A 793 54.84 17.49 -60.04
N LYS A 794 55.82 17.62 -59.13
CA LYS A 794 57.09 18.33 -59.40
C LYS A 794 57.93 17.60 -60.46
N GLN A 795 57.98 16.28 -60.43
CA GLN A 795 58.68 15.48 -61.45
C GLN A 795 58.02 15.65 -62.83
N GLN A 796 56.69 15.53 -62.92
CA GLN A 796 55.94 15.77 -64.17
C GLN A 796 56.16 17.20 -64.71
N ALA A 797 56.12 18.23 -63.85
CA ALA A 797 56.39 19.60 -64.26
C ALA A 797 57.84 19.82 -64.73
N ALA A 798 58.82 19.12 -64.14
CA ALA A 798 60.21 19.14 -64.59
C ALA A 798 60.38 18.42 -65.94
N GLU A 799 59.68 17.31 -66.17
CA GLU A 799 59.68 16.59 -67.42
C GLU A 799 59.01 17.39 -68.56
N GLN A 800 57.86 18.02 -68.30
CA GLN A 800 57.21 18.94 -69.24
C GLN A 800 58.12 20.10 -69.64
N ARG A 801 58.84 20.71 -68.68
CA ARG A 801 59.85 21.75 -68.98
C ARG A 801 61.00 21.21 -69.86
N ARG A 802 61.46 19.98 -69.62
CA ARG A 802 62.47 19.32 -70.44
C ARG A 802 61.98 19.05 -71.86
N GLN A 803 60.72 18.62 -72.02
CA GLN A 803 60.08 18.43 -73.33
C GLN A 803 59.98 19.77 -74.08
N GLN A 804 59.48 20.84 -73.43
CA GLN A 804 59.43 22.19 -73.99
C GLN A 804 60.82 22.73 -74.39
N GLN A 805 61.87 22.47 -73.60
CA GLN A 805 63.25 22.83 -73.98
C GLN A 805 63.73 22.07 -75.23
N ILE A 806 63.39 20.78 -75.37
CA ILE A 806 63.71 19.99 -76.57
C ILE A 806 62.97 20.53 -77.80
N GLU A 807 61.70 20.92 -77.65
CA GLU A 807 60.93 21.55 -78.74
C GLU A 807 61.48 22.93 -79.12
N GLN A 808 61.83 23.77 -78.15
CA GLN A 808 62.51 25.05 -78.39
C GLN A 808 63.85 24.88 -79.09
N GLN A 809 64.63 23.85 -78.72
CA GLN A 809 65.90 23.53 -79.41
C GLN A 809 65.66 23.07 -80.85
N LYS A 810 64.63 22.24 -81.11
CA LYS A 810 64.25 21.84 -82.48
C LYS A 810 63.82 23.05 -83.31
N ALA A 811 62.93 23.90 -82.79
CA ALA A 811 62.49 25.11 -83.47
C ALA A 811 63.64 26.11 -83.73
N ALA A 812 64.60 26.22 -82.81
CA ALA A 812 65.81 27.01 -83.01
C ALA A 812 66.72 26.43 -84.11
N GLN A 813 66.91 25.11 -84.16
CA GLN A 813 67.64 24.43 -85.24
C GLN A 813 66.94 24.58 -86.59
N GLU A 814 65.61 24.51 -86.62
CA GLU A 814 64.81 24.68 -87.83
C GLU A 814 64.85 26.12 -88.35
N ASN A 815 64.71 27.13 -87.47
CA ASN A 815 64.93 28.53 -87.82
C ASN A 815 66.35 28.80 -88.33
N ALA A 816 67.38 28.24 -87.68
CA ALA A 816 68.76 28.36 -88.13
C ALA A 816 68.98 27.70 -89.51
N ARG A 817 68.32 26.57 -89.78
CA ARG A 817 68.31 25.92 -91.09
C ARG A 817 67.62 26.78 -92.15
N GLN A 818 66.44 27.32 -91.86
CA GLN A 818 65.71 28.22 -92.77
C GLN A 818 66.52 29.48 -93.07
N GLN A 819 67.22 30.05 -92.08
CA GLN A 819 68.15 31.18 -92.29
C GLN A 819 69.34 30.79 -93.18
N ALA A 820 69.93 29.60 -93.00
CA ALA A 820 71.02 29.12 -93.85
C ALA A 820 70.55 28.83 -95.29
N GLU A 821 69.33 28.29 -95.48
CA GLU A 821 68.72 28.09 -96.80
C GLU A 821 68.39 29.44 -97.47
N ALA A 822 67.88 30.42 -96.72
CA ALA A 822 67.65 31.79 -97.22
C ALA A 822 68.96 32.52 -97.58
N GLN A 823 70.03 32.36 -96.79
CA GLN A 823 71.36 32.90 -97.12
C GLN A 823 71.93 32.26 -98.40
N ARG A 824 71.75 30.95 -98.61
CA ARG A 824 72.13 30.27 -99.86
C ARG A 824 71.32 30.78 -101.05
N ALA A 825 70.01 31.00 -100.89
CA ALA A 825 69.17 31.58 -101.92
C ALA A 825 69.60 33.02 -102.28
N ALA A 826 69.92 33.85 -101.29
CA ALA A 826 70.44 35.20 -101.50
C ALA A 826 71.81 35.19 -102.20
N GLN A 827 72.71 34.26 -101.85
CA GLN A 827 73.99 34.08 -102.54
C GLN A 827 73.79 33.63 -104.00
N GLN A 828 72.83 32.75 -104.27
CA GLN A 828 72.47 32.34 -105.64
C GLN A 828 71.88 33.49 -106.45
N GLN A 829 71.02 34.32 -105.86
CA GLN A 829 70.49 35.53 -106.50
C GLN A 829 71.60 36.55 -106.78
N ALA A 830 72.54 36.76 -105.84
CA ALA A 830 73.71 37.62 -106.05
C ALA A 830 74.62 37.10 -107.17
N ALA A 831 74.85 35.79 -107.25
CA ALA A 831 75.62 35.17 -108.34
C ALA A 831 74.90 35.32 -109.70
N GLN A 832 73.58 35.16 -109.76
CA GLN A 832 72.78 35.41 -110.97
C GLN A 832 72.81 36.88 -111.37
N ALA A 833 72.72 37.82 -110.43
CA ALA A 833 72.84 39.26 -110.69
C ALA A 833 74.23 39.62 -111.24
N ALA A 834 75.31 39.05 -110.67
CA ALA A 834 76.67 39.23 -111.19
C ALA A 834 76.83 38.66 -112.62
N GLN A 835 76.24 37.50 -112.91
CA GLN A 835 76.21 36.96 -114.29
C GLN A 835 75.42 37.85 -115.25
N GLN A 836 74.31 38.44 -114.82
CA GLN A 836 73.55 39.40 -115.62
C GLN A 836 74.32 40.71 -115.84
N GLN A 837 75.08 41.20 -114.85
CA GLN A 837 75.97 42.35 -115.01
C GLN A 837 77.10 42.05 -116.01
N ALA A 838 77.79 40.91 -115.89
CA ALA A 838 78.81 40.50 -116.86
C ALA A 838 78.25 40.40 -118.29
N ALA A 839 77.03 39.90 -118.47
CA ALA A 839 76.34 39.86 -119.76
C ALA A 839 75.94 41.26 -120.28
N GLN A 840 75.68 42.23 -119.40
CA GLN A 840 75.48 43.64 -119.78
C GLN A 840 76.79 44.34 -120.14
N GLU A 841 77.90 44.00 -119.47
CA GLU A 841 79.24 44.54 -119.79
C GLU A 841 79.76 44.01 -121.14
N GLN A 842 79.55 42.73 -121.46
CA GLN A 842 79.79 42.22 -122.82
C GLN A 842 78.97 42.97 -123.87
N ARG A 843 77.68 43.24 -123.60
CA ARG A 843 76.81 44.05 -124.47
C ARG A 843 77.17 45.54 -124.54
N ARG A 844 78.01 46.05 -123.64
CA ARG A 844 78.67 47.36 -123.76
C ARG A 844 79.93 47.29 -124.62
N GLY A 845 80.79 46.29 -124.38
CA GLY A 845 82.04 46.11 -125.13
C GLY A 845 81.83 45.94 -126.64
N ASP A 846 80.75 45.29 -127.08
CA ASP A 846 80.39 45.21 -128.50
C ASP A 846 79.74 46.48 -129.08
N ARG A 847 79.35 47.46 -128.24
CA ARG A 847 78.79 48.75 -128.70
C ARG A 847 79.85 49.84 -128.90
N ASP A 848 80.97 49.76 -128.17
CA ASP A 848 82.09 50.70 -128.36
C ASP A 848 82.98 50.36 -129.58
N LYS A 849 82.81 49.18 -130.18
CA LYS A 849 83.47 48.78 -131.45
C LYS A 849 82.98 49.54 -132.69
N ASP A 850 81.87 50.28 -132.59
CA ASP A 850 81.17 50.89 -133.74
C ASP A 850 81.44 52.42 -133.87
N LYS A 851 82.55 52.91 -133.29
CA LYS A 851 82.93 54.34 -133.29
C LYS A 851 84.41 54.68 -133.59
N GLY A 852 85.19 53.72 -134.07
CA GLY A 852 86.41 53.94 -134.86
C GLY A 852 86.39 52.94 -136.03
N ARG A 853 86.68 53.28 -137.29
CA ARG A 853 87.59 54.29 -137.87
C ARG A 853 89.06 54.09 -137.52
#